data_AF-A0A258V9G7-F1
#
_entry.id   AF-A0A258V9G7-F1
#
_cell.length_a   1.000
_cell.length_b   1.000
_cell.length_c   1.000
_cell.angle_alpha   90.00
_cell.angle_beta   90.00
_cell.angle_gamma   90.00
#
_symmetry.space_group_name_H-M   'P 1'
#
loop_
_entity.id
_entity.type
_entity.pdbx_description
1 polymer ?
#
loop_
_entity_poly.entity_id
_entity_poly.type
_entity_poly.pdbx_seq_one_letter_code
_entity_poly.pdbx_strand_id
1 'polypeptide(L)'
;MSEATWLLTPLKQGGHNFKEAAEFGRWVPIGGTLGELGRALEVDEKAKVDVVRSTPDPWSQARSFADAVLSPSTLLHQKLEQWRGLIALFALSANYENAYRLELIPVPLGQRSSRFAEVMKHLLPQSSVPAPADSVSHGWDRPVIIRLFEIDSQRRKVGKGHDLGLLNPASLVALGRDADRLALPAVPWMKRGITDPLSLTGLEALPAAPLHILATYLDALDQKLDLLCGGGRGTKDDQALLGNLRKQCQLYSADCRAALSTLGADVNLPELESGDLSAEGLPELYKLLATPIKAKPPAPGSSQCIIRLRDDTGERPPFKGFVLLDAALASHQRPANSIRFWGLRMLQEALDSTPAELAALRSEIAAAGFLLVRPEDIFTDVLVQLDESEHRGRIAAHKNGLAEFLIPLSPLALLIRKPDELSDVVAISNEGRVTLKVMLDGQPYQLARRYSDAPKAGEGKLMREADWGLGDFAIWPDFRSDVWKHYLARIDYASATTNRLRGRFAMSGRLLADLLREVQSNEDRARLSQIWSDSSPIDNQGTNSVLDRIPEYSGRSCNKQGLARLRGSNSGGRVSEVQTSSHAFEAAFFTIALGGDQHPVPAGLSLLILPERNNPNDQIGQVAIDFGTTNTVACLNDTNPIRFKSRLVHPINGAQELAGARAFELTQKFRDFMPCDQRELPSPSVVISRQLDTLGRELLESDRDLNDVLMMRHLVYFQPDFAEDGTISAVPIQEWSSLLNSIKYNLKWSRSPEMRDISRRYLRQLMLMIACEWVDQNGHPSNLRWNFSRPKDMGDNSDFMAELEGALRGTVSNADPKWIQPIVFEGDAAAAYILDEKIKGAGTRGAVNIILDIGGGTTDIAVWDNSSEPKQLLSTSMRLAGGDFFTSHIMANPEILDDFGLRAWAGVISQLNQQPNGDLRDNLRYIGELLFSGKTLDNAIEREWSRVSGTDNVRVLKETAFVFLGGLAWFVGRHLRNLINDGKIKQDTLGDIAAAFCGRGSGLFARLHGKDPRAQTAISKIMLLIAVAAGDTRPKFPQVQVSPVPKIEVAAGMIIANGRRTSAEPTSPMANESGIDFGDLGVGGSTDLGPDRPAHAEFTSVKLDVGIEDLDSFLSAFAKVAGFSVALDEAQRAKLLNGIADIDRADIRDGRVQQSEFSAMLKVLVGFMRLRPGDPLRPKTVWNG
;
A
#
# COMPACT_ATOMS: atom_id res chain seq x y z
N MET A 1 67.53 25.11 -40.49
CA MET A 1 68.38 26.14 -41.09
C MET A 1 67.47 27.33 -41.39
N SER A 2 67.67 28.45 -40.69
CA SER A 2 66.83 29.65 -40.84
C SER A 2 67.31 30.46 -42.04
N GLU A 3 66.48 30.61 -43.06
CA GLU A 3 66.63 31.69 -44.02
C GLU A 3 66.42 33.02 -43.28
N ALA A 4 67.35 33.95 -43.47
CA ALA A 4 67.28 35.28 -42.88
C ALA A 4 66.17 36.08 -43.56
N THR A 5 65.11 36.40 -42.81
CA THR A 5 64.04 37.30 -43.25
C THR A 5 64.58 38.72 -43.31
N TRP A 6 64.74 39.27 -44.52
CA TRP A 6 65.06 40.69 -44.70
C TRP A 6 63.89 41.54 -44.21
N LEU A 7 64.13 42.46 -43.26
CA LEU A 7 63.11 43.33 -42.66
C LEU A 7 62.66 44.49 -43.57
N LEU A 8 63.15 44.55 -44.81
CA LEU A 8 62.73 45.50 -45.83
C LEU A 8 62.59 44.78 -47.17
N THR A 9 61.54 45.14 -47.91
CA THR A 9 61.31 44.73 -49.29
C THR A 9 62.51 45.13 -50.17
N PRO A 10 62.96 44.30 -51.14
CA PRO A 10 64.06 44.66 -52.04
C PRO A 10 63.80 45.98 -52.76
N LEU A 11 64.87 46.67 -53.16
CA LEU A 11 64.74 47.86 -54.00
C LEU A 11 64.56 47.43 -55.47
N LYS A 12 63.74 48.17 -56.23
CA LYS A 12 63.54 47.93 -57.67
C LYS A 12 64.88 48.04 -58.41
N GLN A 13 65.12 47.22 -59.43
CA GLN A 13 66.36 47.34 -60.20
C GLN A 13 66.39 48.65 -61.03
N GLY A 14 67.10 49.66 -60.51
CA GLY A 14 67.36 50.93 -61.20
C GLY A 14 66.28 52.00 -61.00
N GLY A 15 66.64 53.27 -61.21
CA GLY A 15 65.71 54.42 -61.15
C GLY A 15 65.58 55.11 -59.78
N HIS A 16 66.42 54.77 -58.80
CA HIS A 16 66.49 55.44 -57.50
C HIS A 16 67.94 55.58 -57.00
N ASN A 17 68.16 56.49 -56.04
CA ASN A 17 69.49 56.79 -55.50
C ASN A 17 69.83 56.00 -54.21
N PHE A 18 68.93 55.11 -53.76
CA PHE A 18 69.15 54.27 -52.57
C PHE A 18 70.08 53.09 -52.86
N LYS A 19 71.05 52.86 -51.96
CA LYS A 19 71.95 51.69 -52.00
C LYS A 19 71.42 50.60 -51.08
N GLU A 20 71.49 49.34 -51.51
CA GLU A 20 71.19 48.20 -50.64
C GLU A 20 72.21 48.09 -49.49
N ALA A 21 71.73 47.64 -48.34
CA ALA A 21 72.57 47.45 -47.16
C ALA A 21 73.49 46.24 -47.37
N ALA A 22 74.80 46.46 -47.29
CA ALA A 22 75.80 45.41 -47.50
C ALA A 22 75.96 44.44 -46.30
N GLU A 23 75.55 44.84 -45.09
CA GLU A 23 75.72 44.07 -43.85
C GLU A 23 74.55 44.29 -42.88
N PHE A 24 74.17 43.26 -42.12
CA PHE A 24 73.09 43.34 -41.12
C PHE A 24 73.51 44.13 -39.87
N GLY A 25 72.58 44.89 -39.29
CA GLY A 25 72.77 45.57 -37.99
C GLY A 25 73.54 46.90 -38.03
N ARG A 26 73.93 47.38 -39.21
CA ARG A 26 74.65 48.65 -39.38
C ARG A 26 73.73 49.75 -39.90
N TRP A 27 73.61 50.84 -39.15
CA TRP A 27 72.88 52.03 -39.58
C TRP A 27 73.71 52.82 -40.59
N VAL A 28 73.13 53.10 -41.76
CA VAL A 28 73.77 53.90 -42.82
C VAL A 28 72.87 55.09 -43.14
N PRO A 29 73.40 56.32 -43.22
CA PRO A 29 72.61 57.47 -43.63
C PRO A 29 72.18 57.31 -45.10
N ILE A 30 70.87 57.42 -45.34
CA ILE A 30 70.31 57.49 -46.69
C ILE A 30 70.00 58.93 -47.05
N GLY A 31 70.34 59.34 -48.28
CA GLY A 31 69.95 60.62 -48.84
C GLY A 31 68.66 60.47 -49.65
N GLY A 32 67.59 61.16 -49.25
CA GLY A 32 66.28 61.15 -49.93
C GLY A 32 65.10 61.33 -48.96
N THR A 33 63.91 61.56 -49.49
CA THR A 33 62.65 61.62 -48.73
C THR A 33 62.00 60.25 -48.57
N LEU A 34 61.18 60.05 -47.53
CA LEU A 34 60.44 58.80 -47.32
C LEU A 34 59.55 58.41 -48.51
N GLY A 35 59.01 59.39 -49.25
CA GLY A 35 58.20 59.15 -50.45
C GLY A 35 59.01 58.71 -51.68
N GLU A 36 60.32 59.01 -51.72
CA GLU A 36 61.23 58.47 -52.73
C GLU A 36 61.63 57.04 -52.37
N LEU A 37 61.86 56.76 -51.09
CA LEU A 37 62.14 55.40 -50.60
C LEU A 37 60.96 54.45 -50.87
N GLY A 38 59.72 54.89 -50.59
CA GLY A 38 58.53 54.08 -50.84
C GLY A 38 58.31 53.70 -52.31
N ARG A 39 58.70 54.57 -53.25
CA ARG A 39 58.61 54.31 -54.71
C ARG A 39 59.72 53.39 -55.22
N ALA A 40 60.84 53.34 -54.51
CA ALA A 40 62.00 52.53 -54.82
C ALA A 40 61.87 51.07 -54.34
N LEU A 41 60.89 50.71 -53.52
CA LEU A 41 60.67 49.34 -53.05
C LEU A 41 59.91 48.50 -54.09
N GLU A 42 60.34 47.25 -54.31
CA GLU A 42 59.75 46.28 -55.22
C GLU A 42 58.55 45.57 -54.57
N VAL A 43 57.36 46.14 -54.72
CA VAL A 43 56.12 45.61 -54.12
C VAL A 43 55.26 44.93 -55.19
N ASP A 44 54.87 43.67 -54.97
CA ASP A 44 53.98 42.90 -55.84
C ASP A 44 52.56 43.50 -55.85
N GLU A 45 52.03 43.81 -57.03
CA GLU A 45 50.68 44.40 -57.22
C GLU A 45 49.54 43.50 -56.73
N LYS A 46 49.78 42.20 -56.49
CA LYS A 46 48.77 41.27 -55.94
C LYS A 46 48.90 41.03 -54.43
N ALA A 47 49.82 41.68 -53.75
CA ALA A 47 49.94 41.53 -52.30
C ALA A 47 48.74 42.19 -51.59
N LYS A 48 48.07 41.46 -50.68
CA LYS A 48 47.12 42.04 -49.72
C LYS A 48 47.88 43.04 -48.84
N VAL A 49 47.77 44.31 -49.15
CA VAL A 49 48.42 45.39 -48.38
C VAL A 49 47.64 45.59 -47.08
N ASP A 50 48.25 45.24 -45.95
CA ASP A 50 47.88 45.77 -44.64
C ASP A 50 48.10 47.29 -44.68
N VAL A 51 47.01 48.06 -44.60
CA VAL A 51 46.99 49.52 -44.84
C VAL A 51 47.74 50.34 -43.77
N VAL A 52 48.31 49.70 -42.73
CA VAL A 52 49.12 50.40 -41.73
C VAL A 52 50.40 49.62 -41.44
N ARG A 53 51.48 49.96 -42.14
CA ARG A 53 52.85 49.68 -41.70
C ARG A 53 53.52 51.00 -41.34
N SER A 54 53.75 51.18 -40.04
CA SER A 54 54.62 52.19 -39.39
C SER A 54 54.08 53.59 -39.08
N THR A 55 53.39 53.67 -37.94
CA THR A 55 53.90 54.44 -36.78
C THR A 55 53.46 53.65 -35.54
N PRO A 56 54.31 53.41 -34.51
CA PRO A 56 53.83 52.84 -33.25
C PRO A 56 53.02 53.91 -32.53
N ASP A 57 51.82 54.19 -33.05
CA ASP A 57 50.79 54.90 -32.30
C ASP A 57 50.23 53.89 -31.29
N PRO A 58 50.45 54.09 -29.99
CA PRO A 58 49.90 53.20 -28.97
C PRO A 58 48.36 53.16 -28.98
N TRP A 59 47.70 54.10 -29.65
CA TRP A 59 46.26 54.15 -29.84
C TRP A 59 45.77 53.52 -31.15
N SER A 60 46.67 53.04 -32.01
CA SER A 60 46.34 52.46 -33.32
C SER A 60 45.29 51.34 -33.25
N GLN A 61 45.37 50.47 -32.24
CA GLN A 61 44.38 49.42 -32.03
C GLN A 61 43.01 49.99 -31.71
N ALA A 62 42.91 50.94 -30.77
CA ALA A 62 41.63 51.58 -30.41
C ALA A 62 41.03 52.35 -31.59
N ARG A 63 41.88 53.06 -32.35
CA ARG A 63 41.48 53.79 -33.57
C ARG A 63 40.94 52.86 -34.65
N SER A 64 41.56 51.69 -34.85
CA SER A 64 41.06 50.73 -35.85
C SER A 64 39.65 50.21 -35.55
N PHE A 65 39.26 50.13 -34.27
CA PHE A 65 37.89 49.81 -33.85
C PHE A 65 36.96 51.01 -34.06
N ALA A 66 37.41 52.23 -33.78
CA ALA A 66 36.67 53.45 -34.11
C ALA A 66 36.38 53.54 -35.62
N ASP A 67 37.38 53.31 -36.47
CA ASP A 67 37.18 53.32 -37.93
C ASP A 67 36.20 52.23 -38.38
N ALA A 68 36.29 51.02 -37.81
CA ALA A 68 35.39 49.90 -38.13
C ALA A 68 33.92 50.18 -37.75
N VAL A 69 33.68 50.82 -36.61
CA VAL A 69 32.34 51.14 -36.09
C VAL A 69 31.76 52.37 -36.79
N LEU A 70 32.58 53.41 -36.99
CA LEU A 70 32.13 54.71 -37.48
C LEU A 70 32.07 54.78 -39.01
N SER A 71 32.90 54.01 -39.72
CA SER A 71 32.93 53.91 -41.19
C SER A 71 33.07 52.45 -41.63
N PRO A 72 32.00 51.64 -41.54
CA PRO A 72 32.07 50.22 -41.84
C PRO A 72 32.51 49.97 -43.30
N SER A 73 33.60 49.21 -43.46
CA SER A 73 34.07 48.73 -44.76
C SER A 73 34.22 47.21 -44.72
N THR A 74 34.14 46.55 -45.88
CA THR A 74 34.33 45.09 -45.99
C THR A 74 35.70 44.63 -45.47
N LEU A 75 36.70 45.51 -45.48
CA LEU A 75 38.05 45.24 -44.98
C LEU A 75 38.16 45.23 -43.45
N LEU A 76 37.18 45.79 -42.73
CA LEU A 76 37.17 45.92 -41.27
C LEU A 76 36.04 45.12 -40.58
N HIS A 77 35.34 44.26 -41.32
CA HIS A 77 34.18 43.49 -40.84
C HIS A 77 34.45 42.70 -39.54
N GLN A 78 35.60 42.02 -39.46
CA GLN A 78 35.98 41.24 -38.29
C GLN A 78 36.07 42.08 -37.00
N LYS A 79 36.51 43.35 -37.10
CA LYS A 79 36.57 44.24 -35.92
C LYS A 79 35.18 44.69 -35.47
N LEU A 80 34.24 44.80 -36.41
CA LEU A 80 32.84 45.08 -36.08
C LEU A 80 32.18 43.89 -35.37
N GLU A 81 32.43 42.66 -35.81
CA GLU A 81 31.98 41.43 -35.12
C GLU A 81 32.55 41.35 -33.70
N GLN A 82 33.85 41.61 -33.54
CA GLN A 82 34.52 41.65 -32.23
C GLN A 82 33.95 42.76 -31.33
N TRP A 83 33.63 43.93 -31.90
CA TRP A 83 32.97 45.01 -31.18
C TRP A 83 31.59 44.60 -30.67
N ARG A 84 30.77 43.94 -31.51
CA ARG A 84 29.48 43.38 -31.11
C ARG A 84 29.61 42.33 -29.99
N GLY A 85 30.62 41.47 -30.08
CA GLY A 85 30.96 40.50 -29.03
C GLY A 85 31.38 41.15 -27.71
N LEU A 86 32.14 42.24 -27.76
CA LEU A 86 32.53 43.02 -26.59
C LEU A 86 31.33 43.70 -25.92
N ILE A 87 30.45 44.33 -26.70
CA ILE A 87 29.22 44.92 -26.18
C ILE A 87 28.34 43.85 -25.53
N ALA A 88 28.24 42.66 -26.11
CA ALA A 88 27.49 41.55 -25.53
C ALA A 88 28.05 41.07 -24.18
N LEU A 89 29.38 41.16 -23.95
CA LEU A 89 29.97 40.85 -22.63
C LEU A 89 29.54 41.84 -21.54
N PHE A 90 29.33 43.11 -21.88
CA PHE A 90 28.78 44.08 -20.93
C PHE A 90 27.28 43.85 -20.72
N ALA A 91 26.54 43.71 -21.81
CA ALA A 91 25.08 43.54 -21.76
C ALA A 91 24.65 42.29 -20.99
N LEU A 92 25.36 41.18 -21.18
CA LEU A 92 25.02 39.86 -20.66
C LEU A 92 25.83 39.46 -19.43
N SER A 93 26.59 40.38 -18.82
CA SER A 93 27.45 40.07 -17.66
C SER A 93 26.65 39.53 -16.47
N ALA A 94 25.44 40.03 -16.26
CA ALA A 94 24.56 39.56 -15.20
C ALA A 94 23.92 38.20 -15.53
N ASN A 95 23.62 37.93 -16.81
CA ASN A 95 23.07 36.65 -17.25
C ASN A 95 24.11 35.51 -17.17
N TYR A 96 25.39 35.85 -17.33
CA TYR A 96 26.53 34.92 -17.26
C TYR A 96 27.38 35.12 -16.01
N GLU A 97 26.78 35.57 -14.90
CA GLU A 97 27.49 35.88 -13.64
C GLU A 97 28.24 34.66 -13.03
N ASN A 98 27.77 33.45 -13.33
CA ASN A 98 28.41 32.21 -12.89
C ASN A 98 29.56 31.76 -13.82
N ALA A 99 29.74 32.40 -14.98
CA ALA A 99 30.75 32.05 -15.96
C ALA A 99 31.93 33.03 -15.96
N TYR A 100 31.65 34.34 -15.92
CA TYR A 100 32.70 35.37 -15.88
C TYR A 100 32.29 36.60 -15.09
N ARG A 101 33.31 37.39 -14.72
CA ARG A 101 33.15 38.73 -14.16
C ARG A 101 34.11 39.71 -14.82
N LEU A 102 33.59 40.89 -15.17
CA LEU A 102 34.39 41.99 -15.69
C LEU A 102 34.85 42.91 -14.55
N GLU A 103 36.09 43.36 -14.64
CA GLU A 103 36.67 44.39 -13.78
C GLU A 103 37.19 45.53 -14.66
N LEU A 104 36.83 46.75 -14.29
CA LEU A 104 37.17 47.96 -15.03
C LEU A 104 38.25 48.71 -14.25
N ILE A 105 39.44 48.85 -14.84
CA ILE A 105 40.63 49.39 -14.18
C ILE A 105 40.98 50.73 -14.81
N PRO A 106 40.63 51.87 -14.18
CA PRO A 106 41.00 53.19 -14.69
C PRO A 106 42.51 53.40 -14.63
N VAL A 107 43.09 53.89 -15.73
CA VAL A 107 44.51 54.23 -15.82
C VAL A 107 44.64 55.73 -16.06
N PRO A 108 44.59 56.58 -15.02
CA PRO A 108 44.71 58.02 -15.20
C PRO A 108 46.13 58.38 -15.65
N LEU A 109 46.31 58.66 -16.94
CA LEU A 109 47.62 59.04 -17.48
C LEU A 109 48.08 60.34 -16.80
N GLY A 110 47.14 61.26 -16.53
CA GLY A 110 47.34 62.55 -15.84
C GLY A 110 48.18 62.46 -14.56
N GLN A 111 47.94 61.43 -13.76
CA GLN A 111 48.52 61.27 -12.42
C GLN A 111 49.80 60.40 -12.39
N ARG A 112 50.27 59.96 -13.56
CA ARG A 112 51.46 59.11 -13.69
C ARG A 112 52.64 59.90 -14.26
N SER A 113 53.81 59.72 -13.66
CA SER A 113 55.08 60.39 -14.01
C SER A 113 56.01 59.54 -14.88
N SER A 114 55.53 58.45 -15.48
CA SER A 114 56.36 57.61 -16.34
C SER A 114 56.52 58.22 -17.74
N ARG A 115 57.71 58.09 -18.34
CA ARG A 115 57.97 58.51 -19.73
C ARG A 115 56.95 57.91 -20.72
N PHE A 116 56.50 56.68 -20.46
CA PHE A 116 55.44 56.06 -21.26
C PHE A 116 54.11 56.80 -21.15
N ALA A 117 53.68 57.19 -19.94
CA ALA A 117 52.44 57.96 -19.75
C ALA A 117 52.52 59.34 -20.42
N GLU A 118 53.69 59.98 -20.42
CA GLU A 118 53.91 61.25 -21.13
C GLU A 118 53.79 61.07 -22.66
N VAL A 119 54.37 60.01 -23.23
CA VAL A 119 54.23 59.69 -24.66
C VAL A 119 52.77 59.39 -25.02
N MET A 120 52.06 58.60 -24.20
CA MET A 120 50.64 58.32 -24.39
C MET A 120 49.78 59.59 -24.40
N LYS A 121 50.11 60.58 -23.55
CA LYS A 121 49.45 61.90 -23.50
C LYS A 121 49.74 62.75 -24.74
N HIS A 122 50.98 62.74 -25.23
CA HIS A 122 51.34 63.51 -26.42
C HIS A 122 50.70 62.97 -27.70
N LEU A 123 50.40 61.67 -27.72
CA LEU A 123 49.80 60.98 -28.86
C LEU A 123 48.28 60.78 -28.73
N LEU A 124 47.60 61.49 -27.81
CA LEU A 124 46.16 61.31 -27.61
C LEU A 124 45.39 61.51 -28.93
N PRO A 125 44.46 60.61 -29.28
CA PRO A 125 43.65 60.76 -30.48
C PRO A 125 42.74 62.00 -30.38
N GLN A 126 42.48 62.64 -31.51
CA GLN A 126 41.58 63.79 -31.60
C GLN A 126 40.11 63.40 -31.80
N SER A 127 39.83 62.17 -32.27
CA SER A 127 38.47 61.68 -32.50
C SER A 127 37.83 61.19 -31.19
N SER A 128 36.68 61.75 -30.83
CA SER A 128 35.86 61.31 -29.68
C SER A 128 34.40 61.67 -29.89
N VAL A 129 33.48 60.99 -29.22
CA VAL A 129 32.08 61.47 -29.13
C VAL A 129 32.02 62.77 -28.31
N PRO A 130 31.00 63.63 -28.52
CA PRO A 130 30.87 64.89 -27.80
C PRO A 130 30.79 64.68 -26.27
N ALA A 131 31.55 65.47 -25.51
CA ALA A 131 31.52 65.45 -24.05
C ALA A 131 30.66 66.59 -23.46
N PRO A 132 30.08 66.43 -22.26
CA PRO A 132 29.49 67.55 -21.51
C PRO A 132 30.53 68.63 -21.18
N ALA A 133 30.12 69.91 -21.20
CA ALA A 133 31.01 71.07 -21.05
C ALA A 133 31.83 71.10 -19.73
N ASP A 134 31.40 70.35 -18.72
CA ASP A 134 32.02 70.30 -17.39
C ASP A 134 32.95 69.08 -17.18
N SER A 135 33.17 68.25 -18.20
CA SER A 135 34.00 67.03 -18.12
C SER A 135 35.38 67.26 -18.74
N VAL A 136 36.40 67.50 -17.91
CA VAL A 136 37.78 67.90 -18.30
C VAL A 136 38.56 66.81 -19.07
N SER A 137 37.97 65.65 -19.31
CA SER A 137 38.65 64.48 -19.88
C SER A 137 37.78 63.88 -20.97
N HIS A 138 38.23 63.94 -22.23
CA HIS A 138 37.63 63.22 -23.37
C HIS A 138 37.76 61.69 -23.22
N GLY A 139 38.00 61.14 -22.03
CA GLY A 139 38.19 59.70 -21.79
C GLY A 139 39.52 59.12 -22.26
N TRP A 140 40.22 59.74 -23.22
CA TRP A 140 41.51 59.28 -23.74
C TRP A 140 42.67 59.44 -22.76
N ASP A 141 42.65 60.47 -21.90
CA ASP A 141 43.66 60.73 -20.86
C ASP A 141 43.46 59.85 -19.60
N ARG A 142 42.34 59.14 -19.55
CA ARG A 142 41.96 58.18 -18.49
C ARG A 142 41.41 56.89 -19.11
N PRO A 143 42.18 56.15 -19.94
CA PRO A 143 41.74 54.89 -20.51
C PRO A 143 41.41 53.88 -19.39
N VAL A 144 40.42 53.02 -19.65
CA VAL A 144 40.00 51.99 -18.70
C VAL A 144 40.32 50.64 -19.30
N ILE A 145 41.13 49.84 -18.61
CA ILE A 145 41.43 48.45 -19.01
C ILE A 145 40.26 47.56 -18.57
N ILE A 146 39.85 46.66 -19.46
CA ILE A 146 38.81 45.67 -19.20
C ILE A 146 39.52 44.36 -18.87
N ARG A 147 39.37 43.89 -17.63
CA ARG A 147 39.89 42.60 -17.19
C ARG A 147 38.76 41.61 -16.98
N LEU A 148 38.89 40.44 -17.60
CA LEU A 148 37.94 39.33 -17.49
C LEU A 148 38.46 38.29 -16.50
N PHE A 149 37.62 37.85 -15.58
CA PHE A 149 37.87 36.72 -14.69
C PHE A 149 36.90 35.59 -14.98
N GLU A 150 37.39 34.37 -15.04
CA GLU A 150 36.56 33.16 -14.94
C GLU A 150 36.07 32.98 -13.50
N ILE A 151 34.93 32.32 -13.35
CA ILE A 151 34.26 32.12 -12.06
C ILE A 151 34.19 30.63 -11.72
N ASP A 152 34.56 30.26 -10.49
CA ASP A 152 34.44 28.88 -10.00
C ASP A 152 33.02 28.54 -9.52
N SER A 153 32.78 27.27 -9.19
CA SER A 153 31.49 26.78 -8.67
C SER A 153 31.04 27.42 -7.35
N GLN A 154 31.94 28.13 -6.65
CA GLN A 154 31.65 28.91 -5.44
C GLN A 154 31.53 30.42 -5.71
N ARG A 155 31.42 30.81 -6.99
CA ARG A 155 31.32 32.21 -7.46
C ARG A 155 32.55 33.08 -7.17
N ARG A 156 33.73 32.48 -7.09
CA ARG A 156 35.00 33.19 -6.85
C ARG A 156 35.80 33.37 -8.14
N LYS A 157 36.52 34.49 -8.24
CA LYS A 157 37.41 34.79 -9.37
C LYS A 157 38.54 33.75 -9.43
N VAL A 158 38.75 33.15 -10.60
CA VAL A 158 39.81 32.19 -10.87
C VAL A 158 41.03 32.91 -11.48
N GLY A 159 42.22 32.65 -10.94
CA GLY A 159 43.47 33.15 -11.49
C GLY A 159 43.67 34.67 -11.40
N LYS A 160 44.61 35.20 -12.23
CA LYS A 160 44.96 36.63 -12.25
C LYS A 160 44.05 37.50 -13.15
N GLY A 161 43.12 36.88 -13.86
CA GLY A 161 42.30 37.52 -14.89
C GLY A 161 43.08 37.82 -16.18
N HIS A 162 42.35 38.08 -17.25
CA HIS A 162 42.87 38.36 -18.59
C HIS A 162 42.51 39.78 -19.01
N ASP A 163 43.49 40.58 -19.41
CA ASP A 163 43.26 41.92 -19.96
C ASP A 163 42.71 41.79 -21.39
N LEU A 164 41.41 42.02 -21.54
CA LEU A 164 40.65 41.80 -22.77
C LEU A 164 40.77 42.97 -23.75
N GLY A 165 40.83 44.19 -23.25
CA GLY A 165 40.83 45.39 -24.08
C GLY A 165 40.76 46.67 -23.28
N LEU A 166 40.37 47.75 -23.93
CA LEU A 166 40.26 49.06 -23.31
C LEU A 166 38.98 49.78 -23.73
N LEU A 167 38.43 50.59 -22.82
CA LEU A 167 37.37 51.54 -23.14
C LEU A 167 37.96 52.81 -23.75
N ASN A 168 37.29 53.30 -24.79
CA ASN A 168 37.71 54.49 -25.52
C ASN A 168 36.50 55.36 -25.90
N PRO A 169 36.67 56.67 -26.05
CA PRO A 169 35.57 57.60 -26.25
C PRO A 169 35.08 57.67 -27.71
N ALA A 170 35.67 56.95 -28.66
CA ALA A 170 35.27 56.98 -30.07
C ALA A 170 34.34 55.83 -30.44
N SER A 171 34.62 54.61 -29.96
CA SER A 171 33.81 53.40 -30.19
C SER A 171 33.30 52.74 -28.91
N LEU A 172 33.45 53.39 -27.75
CA LEU A 172 33.18 52.88 -26.40
C LEU A 172 34.15 51.79 -25.93
N VAL A 173 34.41 50.79 -26.77
CA VAL A 173 35.25 49.63 -26.43
C VAL A 173 36.09 49.18 -27.62
N ALA A 174 37.31 48.74 -27.35
CA ALA A 174 38.20 48.12 -28.33
C ALA A 174 38.92 46.92 -27.75
N LEU A 175 39.07 45.86 -28.55
CA LEU A 175 39.76 44.63 -28.15
C LEU A 175 41.27 44.84 -28.15
N GLY A 176 41.97 44.26 -27.17
CA GLY A 176 43.43 44.16 -27.18
C GLY A 176 43.95 43.32 -28.35
N ARG A 177 45.18 43.58 -28.81
CA ARG A 177 45.75 42.93 -30.00
C ARG A 177 45.85 41.40 -29.87
N ASP A 178 46.16 40.90 -28.68
CA ASP A 178 46.34 39.47 -28.42
C ASP A 178 45.11 38.81 -27.76
N ALA A 179 44.03 39.58 -27.58
CA ALA A 179 42.82 39.13 -26.88
C ALA A 179 41.76 38.52 -27.81
N ASP A 180 41.98 38.54 -29.13
CA ASP A 180 41.13 37.89 -30.14
C ASP A 180 41.11 36.36 -30.00
N ARG A 181 42.20 35.77 -29.51
CA ARG A 181 42.36 34.33 -29.27
C ARG A 181 41.91 33.88 -27.89
N LEU A 182 41.49 34.81 -27.02
CA LEU A 182 41.05 34.46 -25.67
C LEU A 182 39.73 33.68 -25.76
N ALA A 183 39.77 32.42 -25.33
CA ALA A 183 38.61 31.54 -25.34
C ALA A 183 38.01 31.38 -23.94
N LEU A 184 36.70 31.51 -23.85
CA LEU A 184 35.93 31.26 -22.64
C LEU A 184 34.85 30.20 -22.95
N PRO A 185 35.07 28.91 -22.62
CA PRO A 185 34.19 27.82 -23.05
C PRO A 185 32.72 27.97 -22.61
N ALA A 186 32.48 28.60 -21.46
CA ALA A 186 31.15 28.82 -20.90
C ALA A 186 30.35 29.93 -21.60
N VAL A 187 30.97 30.73 -22.49
CA VAL A 187 30.32 31.83 -23.21
C VAL A 187 30.31 31.52 -24.71
N PRO A 188 29.13 31.33 -25.34
CA PRO A 188 29.02 30.83 -26.71
C PRO A 188 29.86 31.61 -27.74
N TRP A 189 29.78 32.94 -27.72
CA TRP A 189 30.49 33.82 -28.67
C TRP A 189 31.96 34.09 -28.28
N MET A 190 32.47 33.38 -27.27
CA MET A 190 33.87 33.39 -26.87
C MET A 190 34.49 31.99 -26.84
N LYS A 191 33.78 30.91 -27.19
CA LYS A 191 34.34 29.55 -27.18
C LYS A 191 35.62 29.38 -27.99
N ARG A 192 35.75 30.14 -29.08
CA ARG A 192 36.85 30.05 -30.06
C ARG A 192 37.52 31.41 -30.31
N GLY A 193 37.46 32.30 -29.34
CA GLY A 193 37.75 33.73 -29.53
C GLY A 193 36.46 34.54 -29.65
N ILE A 194 36.58 35.86 -29.48
CA ILE A 194 35.43 36.78 -29.42
C ILE A 194 34.87 37.09 -30.81
N THR A 195 33.57 36.88 -30.99
CA THR A 195 32.83 37.13 -32.25
C THR A 195 31.46 37.75 -31.99
N ASP A 196 30.72 38.09 -33.05
CA ASP A 196 29.32 38.51 -32.96
C ASP A 196 28.45 37.34 -32.44
N PRO A 197 27.73 37.47 -31.32
CA PRO A 197 26.85 36.41 -30.84
C PRO A 197 25.69 36.05 -31.80
N LEU A 198 25.32 36.95 -32.72
CA LEU A 198 24.29 36.69 -33.72
C LEU A 198 24.80 35.89 -34.93
N SER A 199 26.12 35.74 -35.10
CA SER A 199 26.68 34.88 -36.15
C SER A 199 26.61 33.39 -35.80
N LEU A 200 26.23 33.06 -34.57
CA LEU A 200 26.13 31.69 -34.07
C LEU A 200 24.83 31.03 -34.54
N THR A 201 24.91 29.75 -34.90
CA THR A 201 23.76 28.98 -35.41
C THR A 201 23.59 27.67 -34.65
N GLY A 202 22.39 27.07 -34.77
CA GLY A 202 22.07 25.79 -34.13
C GLY A 202 22.16 25.86 -32.60
N LEU A 203 22.90 24.91 -32.01
CA LEU A 203 23.07 24.77 -30.56
C LEU A 203 23.87 25.90 -29.91
N GLU A 204 24.63 26.69 -30.68
CA GLU A 204 25.42 27.82 -30.16
C GLU A 204 24.70 29.16 -30.26
N ALA A 205 23.52 29.21 -30.90
CA ALA A 205 22.74 30.42 -31.03
C ALA A 205 22.26 30.93 -29.66
N LEU A 206 22.22 32.25 -29.48
CA LEU A 206 21.71 32.86 -28.26
C LEU A 206 20.22 32.48 -28.02
N PRO A 207 19.85 32.04 -26.80
CA PRO A 207 18.45 31.85 -26.45
C PRO A 207 17.67 33.18 -26.42
N ALA A 208 16.34 33.07 -26.38
CA ALA A 208 15.44 34.23 -26.39
C ALA A 208 15.70 35.25 -25.28
N ALA A 209 15.99 34.81 -24.05
CA ALA A 209 16.21 35.70 -22.91
C ALA A 209 17.49 36.56 -23.09
N PRO A 210 18.68 36.00 -23.39
CA PRO A 210 19.86 36.78 -23.76
C PRO A 210 19.65 37.72 -24.96
N LEU A 211 18.94 37.30 -26.00
CA LEU A 211 18.62 38.17 -27.15
C LEU A 211 17.77 39.38 -26.73
N HIS A 212 16.76 39.15 -25.88
CA HIS A 212 15.89 40.21 -25.37
C HIS A 212 16.64 41.18 -24.44
N ILE A 213 17.51 40.66 -23.56
CA ILE A 213 18.38 41.47 -22.69
C ILE A 213 19.31 42.32 -23.55
N LEU A 214 19.97 41.73 -24.55
CA LEU A 214 20.92 42.43 -25.42
C LEU A 214 20.26 43.54 -26.24
N ALA A 215 19.09 43.27 -26.86
CA ALA A 215 18.34 44.27 -27.59
C ALA A 215 17.92 45.46 -26.69
N THR A 216 17.37 45.16 -25.51
CA THR A 216 16.93 46.18 -24.55
C THR A 216 18.12 47.00 -24.02
N TYR A 217 19.26 46.35 -23.79
CA TYR A 217 20.49 47.01 -23.36
C TYR A 217 21.01 47.97 -24.43
N LEU A 218 20.97 47.56 -25.71
CA LEU A 218 21.39 48.41 -26.83
C LEU A 218 20.48 49.62 -27.03
N ASP A 219 19.16 49.46 -26.86
CA ASP A 219 18.21 50.58 -26.91
C ASP A 219 18.46 51.57 -25.76
N ALA A 220 18.68 51.06 -24.55
CA ALA A 220 19.01 51.88 -23.40
C ALA A 220 20.36 52.60 -23.58
N LEU A 221 21.35 51.93 -24.17
CA LEU A 221 22.65 52.51 -24.49
C LEU A 221 22.52 53.64 -25.51
N ASP A 222 21.77 53.45 -26.60
CA ASP A 222 21.51 54.50 -27.61
C ASP A 222 20.85 55.75 -26.99
N GLN A 223 19.81 55.55 -26.18
CA GLN A 223 19.10 56.63 -25.51
C GLN A 223 20.01 57.40 -24.53
N LYS A 224 20.81 56.68 -23.75
CA LYS A 224 21.75 57.30 -22.80
C LYS A 224 22.89 58.03 -23.52
N LEU A 225 23.37 57.49 -24.64
CA LEU A 225 24.37 58.18 -25.49
C LEU A 225 23.82 59.48 -26.05
N ASP A 226 22.56 59.50 -26.50
CA ASP A 226 21.91 60.74 -26.98
C ASP A 226 21.73 61.77 -25.86
N LEU A 227 21.33 61.33 -24.67
CA LEU A 227 21.17 62.21 -23.51
C LEU A 227 22.50 62.83 -23.06
N LEU A 228 23.57 62.01 -23.03
CA LEU A 228 24.88 62.42 -22.54
C LEU A 228 25.67 63.24 -23.56
N CYS A 229 25.62 62.86 -24.84
CA CYS A 229 26.49 63.40 -25.90
C CYS A 229 25.71 64.18 -26.99
N GLY A 230 24.38 64.08 -27.03
CA GLY A 230 23.53 64.75 -28.03
C GLY A 230 23.26 66.24 -27.72
N GLY A 231 22.25 66.81 -28.39
CA GLY A 231 21.80 68.18 -28.16
C GLY A 231 22.71 69.29 -28.72
N GLY A 232 23.51 69.00 -29.76
CA GLY A 232 24.39 69.99 -30.41
C GLY A 232 25.70 70.29 -29.68
N ARG A 233 26.11 69.43 -28.73
CA ARG A 233 27.39 69.52 -28.01
C ARG A 233 28.57 69.17 -28.92
N GLY A 234 29.77 69.72 -28.69
CA GLY A 234 30.96 69.39 -29.50
C GLY A 234 30.96 69.97 -30.92
N THR A 235 31.88 69.51 -31.78
CA THR A 235 31.99 69.95 -33.18
C THR A 235 30.98 69.25 -34.09
N LYS A 236 30.80 69.76 -35.32
CA LYS A 236 29.97 69.08 -36.34
C LYS A 236 30.48 67.67 -36.64
N ASP A 237 31.79 67.49 -36.64
CA ASP A 237 32.43 66.19 -36.89
C ASP A 237 32.18 65.24 -35.71
N ASP A 238 32.28 65.71 -34.46
CA ASP A 238 31.96 64.90 -33.27
C ASP A 238 30.49 64.43 -33.27
N GLN A 239 29.56 65.30 -33.68
CA GLN A 239 28.14 64.95 -33.81
C GLN A 239 27.89 63.95 -34.95
N ALA A 240 28.65 64.01 -36.04
CA ALA A 240 28.59 63.01 -37.10
C ALA A 240 29.11 61.64 -36.61
N LEU A 241 30.19 61.61 -35.82
CA LEU A 241 30.70 60.38 -35.20
C LEU A 241 29.69 59.79 -34.21
N LEU A 242 29.06 60.61 -33.37
CA LEU A 242 27.98 60.17 -32.49
C LEU A 242 26.82 59.56 -33.28
N GLY A 243 26.39 60.20 -34.36
CA GLY A 243 25.33 59.68 -35.24
C GLY A 243 25.66 58.30 -35.82
N ASN A 244 26.92 58.10 -36.26
CA ASN A 244 27.35 56.80 -36.80
C ASN A 244 27.42 55.71 -35.72
N LEU A 245 27.92 56.02 -34.52
CA LEU A 245 27.95 55.08 -33.40
C LEU A 245 26.54 54.66 -32.98
N ARG A 246 25.63 55.64 -32.82
CA ARG A 246 24.22 55.40 -32.51
C ARG A 246 23.53 54.51 -33.55
N LYS A 247 23.79 54.78 -34.83
CA LYS A 247 23.31 53.94 -35.93
C LYS A 247 23.77 52.49 -35.80
N GLN A 248 25.02 52.24 -35.37
CA GLN A 248 25.49 50.87 -35.12
C GLN A 248 24.77 50.19 -33.95
N CYS A 249 24.53 50.92 -32.84
CA CYS A 249 23.73 50.39 -31.73
C CYS A 249 22.30 50.04 -32.17
N GLN A 250 21.66 50.90 -32.95
CA GLN A 250 20.31 50.69 -33.48
C GLN A 250 20.23 49.50 -34.45
N LEU A 251 21.21 49.38 -35.36
CA LEU A 251 21.29 48.22 -36.26
C LEU A 251 21.49 46.92 -35.48
N TYR A 252 22.35 46.92 -34.47
CA TYR A 252 22.59 45.73 -33.66
C TYR A 252 21.33 45.34 -32.85
N SER A 253 20.61 46.31 -32.28
CA SER A 253 19.33 46.07 -31.60
C SER A 253 18.27 45.48 -32.56
N ALA A 254 18.17 46.03 -33.78
CA ALA A 254 17.27 45.52 -34.80
C ALA A 254 17.60 44.07 -35.21
N ASP A 255 18.88 43.74 -35.37
CA ASP A 255 19.34 42.39 -35.68
C ASP A 255 18.99 41.41 -34.54
N CYS A 256 19.17 41.81 -33.27
CA CYS A 256 18.75 41.00 -32.13
C CYS A 256 17.24 40.72 -32.13
N ARG A 257 16.41 41.74 -32.44
CA ARG A 257 14.95 41.59 -32.51
C ARG A 257 14.51 40.71 -33.69
N ALA A 258 15.21 40.81 -34.83
CA ALA A 258 14.98 39.93 -35.96
C ALA A 258 15.28 38.47 -35.60
N ALA A 259 16.43 38.22 -34.94
CA ALA A 259 16.78 36.89 -34.42
C ALA A 259 15.79 36.39 -33.34
N LEU A 260 15.19 37.28 -32.55
CA LEU A 260 14.15 36.90 -31.58
C LEU A 260 12.85 36.47 -32.29
N SER A 261 12.47 37.16 -33.37
CA SER A 261 11.24 36.87 -34.12
C SER A 261 11.28 35.52 -34.84
N THR A 262 12.46 35.02 -35.21
CA THR A 262 12.62 33.71 -35.85
C THR A 262 12.44 32.54 -34.87
N LEU A 263 12.43 32.79 -33.56
CA LEU A 263 12.19 31.79 -32.51
C LEU A 263 10.69 31.52 -32.25
N GLY A 264 9.78 32.27 -32.90
CA GLY A 264 8.32 32.07 -32.85
C GLY A 264 7.56 33.09 -31.99
N ALA A 265 6.24 33.19 -32.20
CA ALA A 265 5.38 34.20 -31.56
C ALA A 265 5.06 33.92 -30.07
N ASP A 266 5.20 32.67 -29.61
CA ASP A 266 4.86 32.24 -28.24
C ASP A 266 6.03 32.29 -27.25
N VAL A 267 7.11 33.00 -27.60
CA VAL A 267 8.29 33.12 -26.75
C VAL A 267 7.98 34.05 -25.56
N ASN A 268 7.82 33.45 -24.38
CA ASN A 268 7.52 34.17 -23.14
C ASN A 268 8.80 34.88 -22.63
N LEU A 269 8.88 36.20 -22.84
CA LEU A 269 10.05 37.01 -22.50
C LEU A 269 10.07 37.33 -20.99
N PRO A 270 11.24 37.22 -20.33
CA PRO A 270 11.34 37.57 -18.92
C PRO A 270 11.14 39.07 -18.70
N GLU A 271 10.53 39.45 -17.58
CA GLU A 271 10.61 40.83 -17.09
C GLU A 271 12.07 41.18 -16.83
N LEU A 272 12.47 42.42 -17.15
CA LEU A 272 13.85 42.89 -17.02
C LEU A 272 13.97 43.89 -15.88
N GLU A 273 15.10 43.86 -15.18
CA GLU A 273 15.47 44.84 -14.14
C GLU A 273 16.93 45.27 -14.32
N SER A 274 17.31 46.41 -13.73
CA SER A 274 18.69 46.88 -13.76
C SER A 274 19.59 46.01 -12.88
N GLY A 275 20.77 45.66 -13.38
CA GLY A 275 21.85 45.03 -12.62
C GLY A 275 22.93 46.04 -12.23
N ASP A 276 23.75 45.67 -11.25
CA ASP A 276 24.82 46.52 -10.71
C ASP A 276 26.20 46.01 -11.15
N LEU A 277 26.93 46.86 -11.89
CA LEU A 277 28.37 46.75 -12.11
C LEU A 277 29.01 47.93 -11.39
N SER A 278 30.01 47.69 -10.54
CA SER A 278 30.67 48.79 -9.80
C SER A 278 31.30 49.76 -10.79
N ALA A 279 30.76 50.98 -10.82
CA ALA A 279 31.17 52.06 -11.70
C ALA A 279 31.92 53.18 -10.97
N GLU A 280 32.36 52.92 -9.73
CA GLU A 280 33.06 53.89 -8.90
C GLU A 280 34.37 54.35 -9.58
N GLY A 281 34.53 55.66 -9.73
CA GLY A 281 35.74 56.27 -10.31
C GLY A 281 35.84 56.22 -11.84
N LEU A 282 34.86 55.69 -12.56
CA LEU A 282 34.81 55.69 -14.03
C LEU A 282 34.32 57.05 -14.59
N PRO A 283 34.84 57.49 -15.75
CA PRO A 283 34.24 58.56 -16.55
C PRO A 283 32.77 58.30 -16.90
N GLU A 284 31.92 59.34 -16.93
CA GLU A 284 30.47 59.24 -17.17
C GLU A 284 30.11 58.47 -18.45
N LEU A 285 30.86 58.67 -19.54
CA LEU A 285 30.66 57.95 -20.80
C LEU A 285 30.80 56.43 -20.63
N TYR A 286 31.74 55.98 -19.79
CA TYR A 286 32.01 54.55 -19.58
C TYR A 286 31.08 53.93 -18.55
N LYS A 287 30.46 54.74 -17.66
CA LYS A 287 29.40 54.28 -16.77
C LYS A 287 28.19 53.75 -17.56
N LEU A 288 27.98 54.23 -18.78
CA LEU A 288 26.92 53.73 -19.65
C LEU A 288 27.04 52.23 -19.91
N LEU A 289 28.27 51.72 -20.04
CA LEU A 289 28.54 50.29 -20.24
C LEU A 289 28.50 49.46 -18.95
N ALA A 290 28.55 50.12 -17.79
CA ALA A 290 28.56 49.50 -16.46
C ALA A 290 27.15 49.37 -15.84
N THR A 291 26.10 49.36 -16.67
CA THR A 291 24.70 49.18 -16.22
C THR A 291 24.05 47.98 -16.94
N PRO A 292 24.43 46.74 -16.59
CA PRO A 292 23.87 45.55 -17.23
C PRO A 292 22.38 45.44 -16.94
N ILE A 293 21.67 44.73 -17.81
CA ILE A 293 20.26 44.38 -17.58
C ILE A 293 20.22 42.91 -17.16
N LYS A 294 19.41 42.57 -16.15
CA LYS A 294 19.20 41.19 -15.72
C LYS A 294 17.73 40.81 -15.89
N ALA A 295 17.49 39.55 -16.23
CA ALA A 295 16.15 38.98 -16.18
C ALA A 295 15.71 38.86 -14.71
N LYS A 296 14.53 39.39 -14.40
CA LYS A 296 13.89 39.16 -13.12
C LYS A 296 13.62 37.66 -12.99
N PRO A 297 14.02 37.02 -11.88
CA PRO A 297 13.77 35.61 -11.68
C PRO A 297 12.25 35.37 -11.74
N PRO A 298 11.77 34.41 -12.55
CA PRO A 298 10.36 34.08 -12.60
C PRO A 298 9.91 33.53 -11.23
N ALA A 299 8.60 33.54 -10.99
CA ALA A 299 8.06 32.98 -9.75
C ALA A 299 8.58 31.55 -9.53
N PRO A 300 8.94 31.18 -8.28
CA PRO A 300 9.40 29.83 -7.96
C PRO A 300 8.42 28.77 -8.50
N GLY A 301 8.91 27.82 -9.30
CA GLY A 301 8.10 26.73 -9.88
C GLY A 301 7.58 26.96 -11.30
N SER A 302 8.05 27.96 -12.05
CA SER A 302 7.72 28.09 -13.48
C SER A 302 8.52 27.10 -14.35
N SER A 303 7.85 26.14 -14.98
CA SER A 303 8.47 25.18 -15.91
C SER A 303 7.44 24.66 -16.92
N GLN A 304 7.87 24.49 -18.17
CA GLN A 304 7.06 23.88 -19.24
C GLN A 304 7.13 22.34 -19.21
N CYS A 305 7.93 21.79 -18.29
CA CYS A 305 8.17 20.36 -18.14
C CYS A 305 7.42 19.76 -16.94
N ILE A 306 6.41 20.45 -16.39
CA ILE A 306 5.66 19.99 -15.22
C ILE A 306 4.56 19.02 -15.63
N ILE A 307 4.64 17.79 -15.13
CA ILE A 307 3.55 16.81 -15.10
C ILE A 307 2.68 17.10 -13.87
N ARG A 308 1.39 17.33 -14.11
CA ARG A 308 0.41 17.47 -13.02
C ARG A 308 0.09 16.11 -12.39
N LEU A 309 0.05 16.09 -11.06
CA LEU A 309 -0.41 14.93 -10.29
C LEU A 309 -1.94 14.95 -10.18
N ARG A 310 -2.54 13.78 -10.00
CA ARG A 310 -3.97 13.65 -9.70
C ARG A 310 -4.29 14.24 -8.33
N ASP A 311 -5.49 14.78 -8.16
CA ASP A 311 -5.92 15.56 -7.00
C ASP A 311 -6.64 14.74 -5.92
N ASP A 312 -7.05 13.51 -6.22
CA ASP A 312 -7.77 12.61 -5.31
C ASP A 312 -6.86 11.71 -4.44
N THR A 313 -5.56 12.03 -4.34
CA THR A 313 -4.62 11.32 -3.46
C THR A 313 -4.62 11.85 -2.02
N GLY A 314 -5.63 12.63 -1.63
CA GLY A 314 -5.81 13.18 -0.30
C GLY A 314 -6.30 14.62 -0.28
N GLU A 315 -6.00 15.33 0.81
CA GLU A 315 -6.25 16.78 0.89
C GLU A 315 -5.43 17.57 -0.15
N ARG A 316 -4.19 17.12 -0.40
CA ARG A 316 -3.30 17.67 -1.43
C ARG A 316 -2.29 16.62 -1.89
N PRO A 317 -1.84 16.63 -3.15
CA PRO A 317 -0.80 15.70 -3.61
C PRO A 317 0.52 15.87 -2.83
N PRO A 318 1.38 14.83 -2.77
CA PRO A 318 2.63 14.85 -1.99
C PRO A 318 3.67 15.83 -2.55
N PHE A 319 3.52 16.21 -3.82
CA PHE A 319 4.30 17.22 -4.51
C PHE A 319 3.35 18.12 -5.31
N LYS A 320 3.77 19.34 -5.64
CA LYS A 320 3.03 20.25 -6.53
C LYS A 320 2.97 19.74 -7.98
N GLY A 321 3.91 18.88 -8.36
CA GLY A 321 4.05 18.31 -9.70
C GLY A 321 5.38 17.57 -9.84
N PHE A 322 5.53 16.81 -10.93
CA PHE A 322 6.82 16.26 -11.32
C PHE A 322 7.44 17.12 -12.42
N VAL A 323 8.73 17.44 -12.33
CA VAL A 323 9.48 18.16 -13.36
C VAL A 323 10.21 17.11 -14.20
N LEU A 324 9.80 16.96 -15.46
CA LEU A 324 10.33 15.94 -16.37
C LEU A 324 11.62 16.44 -17.06
N LEU A 325 12.73 15.75 -16.81
CA LEU A 325 13.97 15.91 -17.57
C LEU A 325 14.06 14.83 -18.65
N ASP A 326 13.71 15.20 -19.88
CA ASP A 326 13.70 14.29 -21.03
C ASP A 326 14.22 15.01 -22.28
N ALA A 327 15.24 14.42 -22.92
CA ALA A 327 15.83 14.96 -24.16
C ALA A 327 14.84 14.91 -25.34
N ALA A 328 13.88 13.98 -25.34
CA ALA A 328 12.88 13.84 -26.39
C ALA A 328 11.81 14.95 -26.40
N LEU A 329 11.81 15.84 -25.41
CA LEU A 329 11.00 17.07 -25.44
C LEU A 329 11.45 18.03 -26.54
N ALA A 330 12.73 17.97 -26.92
CA ALA A 330 13.27 18.77 -28.01
C ALA A 330 12.88 18.19 -29.38
N SER A 331 12.46 19.07 -30.29
CA SER A 331 12.16 18.72 -31.67
C SER A 331 12.77 19.74 -32.64
N HIS A 332 12.74 19.45 -33.94
CA HIS A 332 13.21 20.39 -34.96
C HIS A 332 12.48 21.75 -34.93
N GLN A 333 11.22 21.76 -34.50
CA GLN A 333 10.40 22.99 -34.39
C GLN A 333 10.50 23.66 -33.02
N ARG A 334 10.98 22.92 -32.01
CA ARG A 334 11.10 23.40 -30.63
C ARG A 334 12.40 22.85 -30.02
N PRO A 335 13.55 23.50 -30.24
CA PRO A 335 14.85 23.00 -29.79
C PRO A 335 14.98 23.06 -28.26
N ALA A 336 15.86 22.24 -27.67
CA ALA A 336 16.01 22.12 -26.21
C ALA A 336 16.38 23.45 -25.52
N ASN A 337 17.12 24.33 -26.19
CA ASN A 337 17.47 25.67 -25.71
C ASN A 337 16.31 26.70 -25.75
N SER A 338 15.13 26.30 -26.26
CA SER A 338 13.89 27.10 -26.25
C SER A 338 12.86 26.62 -25.21
N ILE A 339 13.12 25.50 -24.54
CA ILE A 339 12.18 24.90 -23.58
C ILE A 339 12.60 25.28 -22.16
N ARG A 340 11.72 25.99 -21.45
CA ARG A 340 11.98 26.41 -20.07
C ARG A 340 11.85 25.22 -19.12
N PHE A 341 12.98 24.78 -18.58
CA PHE A 341 13.05 23.60 -17.71
C PHE A 341 12.80 23.92 -16.24
N TRP A 342 13.51 24.91 -15.68
CA TRP A 342 13.33 25.32 -14.29
C TRP A 342 13.78 26.76 -14.07
N GLY A 343 12.85 27.66 -13.77
CA GLY A 343 13.15 29.09 -13.65
C GLY A 343 13.65 29.67 -14.98
N LEU A 344 14.86 30.24 -15.00
CA LEU A 344 15.52 30.69 -16.23
C LEU A 344 16.33 29.59 -16.94
N ARG A 345 16.52 28.43 -16.30
CA ARG A 345 17.32 27.33 -16.86
C ARG A 345 16.56 26.67 -18.02
N MET A 346 17.22 26.55 -19.17
CA MET A 346 16.67 25.87 -20.34
C MET A 346 16.91 24.36 -20.27
N LEU A 347 16.12 23.57 -21.01
CA LEU A 347 16.24 22.10 -21.02
C LEU A 347 17.65 21.65 -21.43
N GLN A 348 18.27 22.30 -22.43
CA GLN A 348 19.63 21.97 -22.86
C GLN A 348 20.64 22.08 -21.69
N GLU A 349 20.57 23.15 -20.90
CA GLU A 349 21.46 23.37 -19.76
C GLU A 349 21.25 22.31 -18.65
N ALA A 350 20.02 21.83 -18.47
CA ALA A 350 19.73 20.75 -17.53
C ALA A 350 20.22 19.38 -18.04
N LEU A 351 20.19 19.14 -19.35
CA LEU A 351 20.70 17.91 -19.97
C LEU A 351 22.23 17.85 -19.95
N ASP A 352 22.90 18.99 -20.14
CA ASP A 352 24.36 19.11 -20.14
C ASP A 352 24.97 19.21 -18.72
N SER A 353 24.13 19.26 -17.69
CA SER A 353 24.56 19.39 -16.30
C SER A 353 25.41 18.19 -15.85
N THR A 354 26.51 18.46 -15.16
CA THR A 354 27.31 17.44 -14.47
C THR A 354 26.50 16.75 -13.36
N PRO A 355 26.89 15.55 -12.89
CA PRO A 355 26.19 14.87 -11.81
C PRO A 355 26.03 15.70 -10.52
N ALA A 356 27.05 16.52 -10.18
CA ALA A 356 27.00 17.40 -9.03
C ALA A 356 26.00 18.56 -9.21
N GLU A 357 25.97 19.17 -10.40
CA GLU A 357 25.01 20.23 -10.74
C GLU A 357 23.58 19.71 -10.78
N LEU A 358 23.38 18.49 -11.30
CA LEU A 358 22.08 17.85 -11.32
C LEU A 358 21.60 17.51 -9.89
N ALA A 359 22.49 17.07 -9.01
CA ALA A 359 22.16 16.83 -7.60
C ALA A 359 21.74 18.12 -6.89
N ALA A 360 22.44 19.23 -7.13
CA ALA A 360 22.06 20.54 -6.61
C ALA A 360 20.70 20.99 -7.16
N LEU A 361 20.47 20.82 -8.47
CA LEU A 361 19.19 21.14 -9.12
C LEU A 361 18.03 20.28 -8.57
N ARG A 362 18.29 19.01 -8.27
CA ARG A 362 17.31 18.12 -7.63
C ARG A 362 16.90 18.62 -6.24
N SER A 363 17.85 19.07 -5.42
CA SER A 363 17.58 19.67 -4.10
C SER A 363 16.80 20.98 -4.24
N GLU A 364 17.18 21.84 -5.19
CA GLU A 364 16.45 23.09 -5.47
C GLU A 364 14.97 22.85 -5.84
N ILE A 365 14.72 21.92 -6.77
CA ILE A 365 13.37 21.52 -7.20
C ILE A 365 12.58 20.92 -6.04
N ALA A 366 13.23 20.08 -5.23
CA ALA A 366 12.61 19.47 -4.06
C ALA A 366 12.23 20.51 -3.00
N ALA A 367 13.11 21.46 -2.68
CA ALA A 367 12.83 22.55 -1.74
C ALA A 367 11.58 23.36 -2.15
N ALA A 368 11.37 23.56 -3.47
CA ALA A 368 10.19 24.23 -4.01
C ALA A 368 8.89 23.40 -3.95
N GLY A 369 8.98 22.11 -3.57
CA GLY A 369 7.87 21.18 -3.41
C GLY A 369 7.54 20.36 -4.67
N PHE A 370 8.48 20.23 -5.61
CA PHE A 370 8.33 19.43 -6.83
C PHE A 370 9.29 18.23 -6.81
N LEU A 371 9.06 17.24 -7.66
CA LEU A 371 9.97 16.10 -7.81
C LEU A 371 10.60 16.09 -9.22
N LEU A 372 11.94 16.09 -9.28
CA LEU A 372 12.67 15.87 -10.52
C LEU A 372 12.58 14.39 -10.92
N VAL A 373 12.01 14.12 -12.09
CA VAL A 373 11.88 12.76 -12.66
C VAL A 373 12.43 12.70 -14.08
N ARG A 374 12.90 11.52 -14.47
CA ARG A 374 13.28 11.16 -15.83
C ARG A 374 12.42 10.00 -16.34
N PRO A 375 12.40 9.70 -17.65
CA PRO A 375 11.69 8.54 -18.17
C PRO A 375 12.05 7.23 -17.46
N GLU A 376 13.32 7.02 -17.10
CA GLU A 376 13.78 5.86 -16.35
C GLU A 376 13.24 5.76 -14.90
N ASP A 377 12.82 6.87 -14.30
CA ASP A 377 12.20 6.86 -12.96
C ASP A 377 10.71 6.41 -13.02
N ILE A 378 10.10 6.50 -14.20
CA ILE A 378 8.69 6.17 -14.45
C ILE A 378 8.54 4.76 -15.05
N PHE A 379 9.43 4.37 -15.96
CA PHE A 379 9.37 3.06 -16.61
C PHE A 379 10.29 2.05 -15.94
N THR A 380 9.81 0.82 -15.71
CA THR A 380 10.65 -0.28 -15.19
C THR A 380 11.64 -0.77 -16.25
N ASP A 381 12.73 -1.41 -15.80
CA ASP A 381 13.78 -1.91 -16.70
C ASP A 381 13.38 -3.15 -17.50
N VAL A 382 12.34 -3.86 -17.06
CA VAL A 382 11.84 -5.05 -17.74
C VAL A 382 10.38 -4.85 -18.15
N LEU A 383 10.06 -5.26 -19.37
CA LEU A 383 8.70 -5.47 -19.86
C LEU A 383 8.44 -6.97 -19.94
N VAL A 384 7.43 -7.44 -19.21
CA VAL A 384 7.07 -8.86 -19.18
C VAL A 384 5.80 -9.11 -19.98
N GLN A 385 5.86 -10.08 -20.89
CA GLN A 385 4.71 -10.67 -21.57
C GLN A 385 4.32 -11.99 -20.89
N LEU A 386 3.02 -12.20 -20.67
CA LEU A 386 2.42 -13.33 -19.96
C LEU A 386 1.91 -14.45 -20.91
N ASP A 387 2.35 -14.44 -22.17
CA ASP A 387 1.89 -15.35 -23.23
C ASP A 387 2.80 -16.58 -23.36
N GLU A 388 2.89 -17.39 -22.29
CA GLU A 388 3.54 -18.70 -22.35
C GLU A 388 2.63 -19.73 -23.03
N SER A 389 3.23 -20.61 -23.84
CA SER A 389 2.51 -21.59 -24.68
C SER A 389 1.66 -22.58 -23.89
N GLU A 390 2.04 -22.89 -22.63
CA GLU A 390 1.32 -23.84 -21.78
C GLU A 390 0.38 -23.17 -20.77
N HIS A 391 0.62 -21.90 -20.40
CA HIS A 391 -0.12 -21.19 -19.34
C HIS A 391 -0.27 -19.69 -19.64
N ARG A 392 -1.23 -19.33 -20.50
CA ARG A 392 -1.51 -17.93 -20.84
C ARG A 392 -2.08 -17.14 -19.66
N GLY A 393 -1.33 -16.16 -19.19
CA GLY A 393 -1.73 -15.20 -18.16
C GLY A 393 -2.42 -13.98 -18.76
N ARG A 394 -3.50 -13.52 -18.14
CA ARG A 394 -4.22 -12.31 -18.53
C ARG A 394 -4.58 -11.44 -17.34
N ILE A 395 -4.52 -10.14 -17.55
CA ILE A 395 -4.90 -9.14 -16.55
C ILE A 395 -6.22 -8.51 -16.99
N ALA A 396 -7.31 -8.84 -16.29
CA ALA A 396 -8.66 -8.45 -16.69
C ALA A 396 -8.89 -6.92 -16.65
N ALA A 397 -8.15 -6.21 -15.80
CA ALA A 397 -8.23 -4.75 -15.68
C ALA A 397 -7.56 -3.99 -16.84
N HIS A 398 -6.73 -4.66 -17.65
CA HIS A 398 -6.02 -4.04 -18.76
C HIS A 398 -6.89 -4.04 -20.03
N LYS A 399 -6.95 -2.91 -20.73
CA LYS A 399 -7.65 -2.78 -22.02
C LYS A 399 -6.96 -3.57 -23.15
N ASN A 400 -7.66 -3.71 -24.28
CA ASN A 400 -7.23 -4.52 -25.43
C ASN A 400 -5.80 -4.18 -25.89
N GLY A 401 -4.95 -5.20 -26.02
CA GLY A 401 -3.52 -5.08 -26.36
C GLY A 401 -2.56 -5.00 -25.17
N LEU A 402 -3.06 -4.77 -23.96
CA LEU A 402 -2.25 -4.71 -22.71
C LEU A 402 -2.49 -5.91 -21.77
N ALA A 403 -3.54 -6.69 -22.00
CA ALA A 403 -3.95 -7.78 -21.11
C ALA A 403 -2.90 -8.88 -20.92
N GLU A 404 -1.97 -9.01 -21.86
CA GLU A 404 -0.89 -10.00 -21.85
C GLU A 404 0.44 -9.43 -21.34
N PHE A 405 0.45 -8.22 -20.80
CA PHE A 405 1.66 -7.57 -20.31
C PHE A 405 1.49 -7.05 -18.89
N LEU A 406 2.54 -7.18 -18.07
CA LEU A 406 2.69 -6.28 -16.94
C LEU A 406 3.03 -4.89 -17.50
N ILE A 407 2.26 -3.87 -17.11
CA ILE A 407 2.52 -2.51 -17.54
C ILE A 407 3.83 -2.06 -16.88
N PRO A 408 4.88 -1.69 -17.64
CA PRO A 408 6.23 -1.53 -17.09
C PRO A 408 6.40 -0.14 -16.48
N LEU A 409 5.55 0.19 -15.50
CA LEU A 409 5.54 1.47 -14.79
C LEU A 409 5.91 1.28 -13.33
N SER A 410 6.61 2.27 -12.77
CA SER A 410 6.91 2.36 -11.36
C SER A 410 5.68 2.84 -10.56
N PRO A 411 5.66 2.64 -9.23
CA PRO A 411 4.61 3.16 -8.35
C PRO A 411 4.32 4.66 -8.49
N LEU A 412 5.30 5.47 -8.93
CA LEU A 412 5.11 6.90 -9.16
C LEU A 412 4.02 7.20 -10.22
N ALA A 413 3.76 6.28 -11.15
CA ALA A 413 2.69 6.44 -12.14
C ALA A 413 1.30 6.56 -11.50
N LEU A 414 1.09 5.93 -10.34
CA LEU A 414 -0.18 6.01 -9.59
C LEU A 414 -0.44 7.41 -9.01
N LEU A 415 0.57 8.28 -8.93
CA LEU A 415 0.41 9.69 -8.55
C LEU A 415 0.04 10.59 -9.74
N ILE A 416 0.24 10.11 -10.98
CA ILE A 416 -0.01 10.87 -12.21
C ILE A 416 -1.45 10.65 -12.69
N ARG A 417 -1.93 9.39 -12.68
CA ARG A 417 -3.23 8.97 -13.21
C ARG A 417 -3.88 7.86 -12.38
N LYS A 418 -5.20 7.73 -12.49
CA LYS A 418 -5.96 6.61 -11.92
C LYS A 418 -5.74 5.32 -12.73
N PRO A 419 -6.00 4.12 -12.18
CA PRO A 419 -5.82 2.86 -12.89
C PRO A 419 -6.56 2.74 -14.23
N ASP A 420 -7.83 3.15 -14.26
CA ASP A 420 -8.67 3.15 -15.46
C ASP A 420 -8.10 4.08 -16.54
N GLU A 421 -7.64 5.28 -16.14
CA GLU A 421 -6.98 6.25 -17.02
C GLU A 421 -5.61 5.75 -17.51
N LEU A 422 -4.82 5.10 -16.63
CA LEU A 422 -3.51 4.54 -16.99
C LEU A 422 -3.63 3.52 -18.12
N SER A 423 -4.67 2.69 -18.07
CA SER A 423 -4.90 1.71 -19.14
C SER A 423 -5.28 2.36 -20.48
N ASP A 424 -5.76 3.61 -20.51
CA ASP A 424 -6.04 4.37 -21.74
C ASP A 424 -4.84 5.13 -22.29
N VAL A 425 -3.94 5.58 -21.42
CA VAL A 425 -2.81 6.41 -21.80
C VAL A 425 -1.53 5.62 -22.09
N VAL A 426 -1.50 4.34 -21.72
CA VAL A 426 -0.39 3.42 -22.03
C VAL A 426 -0.67 2.67 -23.33
N ALA A 427 0.34 2.54 -24.17
CA ALA A 427 0.29 1.66 -25.34
C ALA A 427 1.61 0.91 -25.51
N ILE A 428 1.51 -0.38 -25.88
CA ILE A 428 2.64 -1.27 -26.16
C ILE A 428 2.54 -1.69 -27.63
N SER A 429 3.62 -1.51 -28.37
CA SER A 429 3.73 -1.97 -29.77
C SER A 429 4.35 -3.37 -29.86
N ASN A 430 4.12 -4.05 -30.99
CA ASN A 430 4.69 -5.38 -31.26
C ASN A 430 6.23 -5.41 -31.23
N GLU A 431 6.87 -4.27 -31.51
CA GLU A 431 8.34 -4.11 -31.49
C GLU A 431 8.90 -3.80 -30.08
N GLY A 432 8.06 -3.87 -29.03
CA GLY A 432 8.47 -3.61 -27.66
C GLY A 432 8.62 -2.13 -27.30
N ARG A 433 8.15 -1.19 -28.15
CA ARG A 433 8.05 0.22 -27.76
C ARG A 433 6.82 0.43 -26.88
N VAL A 434 7.02 0.97 -25.68
CA VAL A 434 5.99 1.33 -24.72
C VAL A 434 5.90 2.85 -24.66
N THR A 435 4.67 3.37 -24.63
CA THR A 435 4.40 4.81 -24.52
C THR A 435 3.45 5.12 -23.38
N LEU A 436 3.63 6.27 -22.75
CA LEU A 436 2.75 6.83 -21.71
C LEU A 436 2.41 8.28 -22.07
N LYS A 437 1.12 8.58 -22.29
CA LYS A 437 0.67 9.96 -22.52
C LYS A 437 0.52 10.72 -21.19
N VAL A 438 1.18 11.86 -21.09
CA VAL A 438 1.07 12.81 -19.97
C VAL A 438 0.72 14.22 -20.47
N MET A 439 0.36 15.11 -19.56
CA MET A 439 0.13 16.53 -19.86
C MET A 439 1.25 17.38 -19.26
N LEU A 440 1.96 18.13 -20.10
CA LEU A 440 3.01 19.08 -19.74
C LEU A 440 2.53 20.50 -20.03
N ASP A 441 2.33 21.30 -18.98
CA ASP A 441 1.83 22.69 -19.10
C ASP A 441 0.57 22.81 -20.00
N GLY A 442 -0.34 21.83 -19.89
CA GLY A 442 -1.58 21.77 -20.68
C GLY A 442 -1.43 21.18 -22.10
N GLN A 443 -0.22 20.79 -22.52
CA GLN A 443 0.03 20.14 -23.81
C GLN A 443 0.25 18.63 -23.65
N PRO A 444 -0.31 17.78 -24.53
CA PRO A 444 -0.07 16.34 -24.49
C PRO A 444 1.36 16.01 -24.90
N TYR A 445 2.02 15.14 -24.15
CA TYR A 445 3.35 14.60 -24.44
C TYR A 445 3.36 13.09 -24.28
N GLN A 446 4.12 12.38 -25.12
CA GLN A 446 4.27 10.93 -25.07
C GLN A 446 5.67 10.58 -24.59
N LEU A 447 5.78 10.14 -23.34
CA LEU A 447 7.00 9.46 -22.90
C LEU A 447 7.06 8.11 -23.60
N ALA A 448 8.26 7.67 -23.98
CA ALA A 448 8.45 6.37 -24.59
C ALA A 448 9.71 5.69 -24.08
N ARG A 449 9.63 4.37 -23.90
CA ARG A 449 10.80 3.52 -23.66
C ARG A 449 10.73 2.31 -24.60
N ARG A 450 11.88 1.93 -25.15
CA ARG A 450 12.01 0.75 -26.01
C ARG A 450 12.48 -0.44 -25.17
N TYR A 451 11.83 -1.58 -25.39
CA TYR A 451 12.21 -2.86 -24.80
C TYR A 451 12.60 -3.84 -25.91
N SER A 452 13.71 -4.53 -25.73
CA SER A 452 14.20 -5.53 -26.70
C SER A 452 14.84 -6.72 -25.98
N ASP A 453 14.96 -7.85 -26.68
CA ASP A 453 15.55 -9.07 -26.10
C ASP A 453 17.04 -8.88 -25.76
N ALA A 454 17.72 -8.01 -26.52
CA ALA A 454 19.12 -7.62 -26.33
C ALA A 454 19.24 -6.07 -26.25
N PRO A 455 18.92 -5.47 -25.09
CA PRO A 455 18.83 -4.02 -24.94
C PRO A 455 20.17 -3.33 -25.13
N LYS A 456 20.15 -2.18 -25.82
CA LYS A 456 21.25 -1.22 -25.82
C LYS A 456 21.22 -0.37 -24.55
N ALA A 457 22.29 0.38 -24.27
CA ALA A 457 22.32 1.33 -23.16
C ALA A 457 21.11 2.29 -23.23
N GLY A 458 20.31 2.35 -22.17
CA GLY A 458 19.08 3.15 -22.07
C GLY A 458 17.79 2.43 -22.51
N GLU A 459 17.87 1.27 -23.16
CA GLU A 459 16.71 0.43 -23.47
C GLU A 459 16.38 -0.52 -22.29
N GLY A 460 15.13 -0.99 -22.23
CA GLY A 460 14.70 -2.02 -21.27
C GLY A 460 14.77 -3.43 -21.87
N LYS A 461 14.76 -4.46 -21.03
CA LYS A 461 14.72 -5.86 -21.48
C LYS A 461 13.28 -6.32 -21.71
N LEU A 462 13.01 -6.93 -22.87
CA LEU A 462 11.76 -7.63 -23.13
C LEU A 462 11.86 -9.09 -22.68
N MET A 463 10.89 -9.56 -21.91
CA MET A 463 10.79 -10.93 -21.41
C MET A 463 9.50 -11.57 -21.90
N ARG A 464 9.60 -12.65 -22.67
CA ARG A 464 8.45 -13.36 -23.26
C ARG A 464 8.11 -14.69 -22.57
N GLU A 465 9.08 -15.29 -21.90
CA GLU A 465 8.97 -16.58 -21.19
C GLU A 465 9.08 -16.31 -19.69
N ALA A 466 8.04 -15.71 -19.11
CA ALA A 466 7.97 -15.45 -17.68
C ALA A 466 6.96 -16.39 -17.02
N ASP A 467 7.46 -17.25 -16.14
CA ASP A 467 6.65 -18.18 -15.35
C ASP A 467 5.87 -17.38 -14.29
N TRP A 468 4.61 -17.75 -14.06
CA TRP A 468 3.76 -17.12 -13.07
C TRP A 468 2.79 -18.14 -12.46
N GLY A 469 2.48 -17.98 -11.16
CA GLY A 469 1.58 -18.88 -10.46
C GLY A 469 0.21 -18.26 -10.15
N LEU A 470 -0.87 -18.92 -10.56
CA LEU A 470 -2.21 -18.56 -10.08
C LEU A 470 -2.24 -18.67 -8.54
N GLY A 471 -2.71 -17.61 -7.89
CA GLY A 471 -2.76 -17.51 -6.43
C GLY A 471 -1.42 -17.18 -5.74
N ASP A 472 -0.33 -16.91 -6.48
CA ASP A 472 0.91 -16.37 -5.89
C ASP A 472 0.69 -14.96 -5.33
N PHE A 473 -0.27 -14.22 -5.87
CA PHE A 473 -0.72 -12.93 -5.38
C PHE A 473 -2.25 -12.94 -5.29
N ALA A 474 -2.81 -12.56 -4.15
CA ALA A 474 -4.24 -12.30 -4.02
C ALA A 474 -4.52 -11.08 -3.15
N ILE A 475 -5.67 -10.45 -3.40
CA ILE A 475 -6.15 -9.27 -2.70
C ILE A 475 -7.56 -9.52 -2.17
N TRP A 476 -7.89 -8.90 -1.04
CA TRP A 476 -9.20 -8.95 -0.42
C TRP A 476 -9.58 -7.57 0.19
N PRO A 477 -10.84 -7.13 0.13
CA PRO A 477 -11.95 -7.72 -0.59
C PRO A 477 -11.94 -7.34 -2.08
N ASP A 478 -12.98 -7.76 -2.80
CA ASP A 478 -13.19 -7.55 -4.25
C ASP A 478 -13.87 -6.23 -4.60
N PHE A 479 -13.95 -5.28 -3.68
CA PHE A 479 -14.56 -3.96 -3.89
C PHE A 479 -13.74 -2.85 -3.22
N ARG A 480 -14.02 -1.60 -3.59
CA ARG A 480 -13.52 -0.41 -2.89
C ARG A 480 -14.68 0.40 -2.28
N SER A 481 -14.45 1.01 -1.12
CA SER A 481 -15.45 1.84 -0.44
C SER A 481 -14.78 2.84 0.49
N ASP A 482 -15.32 4.06 0.59
CA ASP A 482 -14.78 5.10 1.48
C ASP A 482 -15.01 4.79 2.96
N VAL A 483 -16.05 4.00 3.27
CA VAL A 483 -16.40 3.58 4.64
C VAL A 483 -15.70 2.29 5.07
N TRP A 484 -14.95 1.65 4.16
CA TRP A 484 -14.19 0.43 4.43
C TRP A 484 -12.68 0.73 4.53
N LYS A 485 -12.02 0.17 5.55
CA LYS A 485 -10.59 0.45 5.86
C LYS A 485 -9.71 -0.79 5.99
N HIS A 486 -10.17 -1.94 5.50
CA HIS A 486 -9.46 -3.20 5.68
C HIS A 486 -9.23 -3.89 4.34
N TYR A 487 -8.10 -3.56 3.72
CA TYR A 487 -7.63 -4.19 2.49
C TYR A 487 -6.45 -5.08 2.81
N LEU A 488 -6.45 -6.31 2.32
CA LEU A 488 -5.40 -7.30 2.56
C LEU A 488 -4.84 -7.80 1.24
N ALA A 489 -3.53 -8.05 1.22
CA ALA A 489 -2.85 -8.73 0.13
C ALA A 489 -2.00 -9.88 0.69
N ARG A 490 -2.06 -11.03 0.01
CA ARG A 490 -1.24 -12.20 0.25
C ARG A 490 -0.27 -12.36 -0.91
N ILE A 491 1.00 -12.55 -0.60
CA ILE A 491 2.08 -12.71 -1.57
C ILE A 491 2.85 -13.98 -1.20
N ASP A 492 2.89 -14.96 -2.11
CA ASP A 492 3.51 -16.25 -1.88
C ASP A 492 4.14 -16.80 -3.16
N TYR A 493 5.47 -16.97 -3.17
CA TYR A 493 6.20 -17.39 -4.37
C TYR A 493 7.44 -18.22 -4.01
N ALA A 494 7.90 -19.00 -4.99
CA ALA A 494 9.16 -19.74 -4.88
C ALA A 494 10.37 -18.80 -5.10
N SER A 495 11.28 -18.72 -4.12
CA SER A 495 12.39 -17.74 -4.14
C SER A 495 13.61 -18.15 -4.96
N ALA A 496 13.76 -19.44 -5.28
CA ALA A 496 14.92 -20.00 -5.99
C ALA A 496 14.72 -20.21 -7.50
N THR A 497 13.67 -19.62 -8.09
CA THR A 497 13.31 -19.82 -9.50
C THR A 497 13.71 -18.62 -10.36
N THR A 498 14.38 -18.89 -11.49
CA THR A 498 14.70 -17.90 -12.53
C THR A 498 13.51 -17.70 -13.44
N ASN A 499 13.37 -16.50 -14.02
CA ASN A 499 12.28 -16.12 -14.93
C ASN A 499 10.86 -16.23 -14.34
N ARG A 500 10.73 -16.50 -13.03
CA ARG A 500 9.43 -16.51 -12.35
C ARG A 500 9.09 -15.12 -11.84
N LEU A 501 7.87 -14.68 -12.13
CA LEU A 501 7.27 -13.49 -11.54
C LEU A 501 7.08 -13.66 -10.04
N ARG A 502 7.49 -12.63 -9.29
CA ARG A 502 7.40 -12.57 -7.83
C ARG A 502 6.55 -11.36 -7.46
N GLY A 503 5.54 -11.56 -6.62
CA GLY A 503 4.80 -10.45 -6.06
C GLY A 503 5.71 -9.59 -5.18
N ARG A 504 5.69 -8.27 -5.37
CA ARG A 504 6.50 -7.32 -4.60
C ARG A 504 5.70 -6.68 -3.47
N PHE A 505 4.56 -6.07 -3.82
CA PHE A 505 3.61 -5.41 -2.91
C PHE A 505 2.36 -4.97 -3.67
N ALA A 506 1.30 -4.58 -2.95
CA ALA A 506 0.15 -3.87 -3.51
C ALA A 506 0.19 -2.39 -3.09
N MET A 507 -0.27 -1.46 -3.94
CA MET A 507 -0.21 -0.02 -3.66
C MET A 507 -1.39 0.73 -4.28
N SER A 508 -1.68 1.91 -3.76
CA SER A 508 -2.53 2.91 -4.42
C SER A 508 -1.89 4.28 -4.42
N GLY A 509 -2.33 5.17 -5.31
CA GLY A 509 -1.84 6.54 -5.35
C GLY A 509 -2.09 7.27 -4.02
N ARG A 510 -3.24 7.01 -3.38
CA ARG A 510 -3.59 7.53 -2.05
C ARG A 510 -2.61 7.04 -0.98
N LEU A 511 -2.37 5.74 -0.92
CA LEU A 511 -1.47 5.14 0.08
C LEU A 511 -0.03 5.62 -0.10
N LEU A 512 0.48 5.64 -1.33
CA LEU A 512 1.81 6.15 -1.64
C LEU A 512 1.95 7.62 -1.24
N ALA A 513 0.93 8.43 -1.51
CA ALA A 513 0.92 9.83 -1.12
C ALA A 513 0.91 10.02 0.41
N ASP A 514 0.19 9.18 1.17
CA ASP A 514 0.19 9.22 2.64
C ASP A 514 1.57 8.86 3.21
N LEU A 515 2.22 7.80 2.71
CA LEU A 515 3.58 7.42 3.09
C LEU A 515 4.59 8.56 2.83
N LEU A 516 4.51 9.20 1.66
CA LEU A 516 5.38 10.32 1.32
C LEU A 516 5.09 11.57 2.19
N ARG A 517 3.84 11.77 2.62
CA ARG A 517 3.45 12.91 3.49
C ARG A 517 3.87 12.73 4.95
N GLU A 518 4.16 11.51 5.43
CA GLU A 518 4.73 11.30 6.77
C GLU A 518 6.04 12.11 6.95
N VAL A 519 6.78 12.30 5.85
CA VAL A 519 8.02 13.08 5.83
C VAL A 519 7.71 14.57 5.66
N GLN A 520 8.12 15.37 6.65
CA GLN A 520 7.85 16.81 6.70
C GLN A 520 8.65 17.61 5.68
N SER A 521 9.96 17.33 5.54
CA SER A 521 10.84 18.01 4.59
C SER A 521 10.55 17.58 3.15
N ASN A 522 10.42 18.54 2.23
CA ASN A 522 10.23 18.23 0.82
C ASN A 522 11.46 17.54 0.20
N GLU A 523 12.66 17.84 0.70
CA GLU A 523 13.91 17.20 0.22
C GLU A 523 13.98 15.75 0.66
N ASP A 524 13.67 15.47 1.92
CA ASP A 524 13.63 14.09 2.41
C ASP A 524 12.49 13.31 1.76
N ARG A 525 11.35 13.95 1.50
CA ARG A 525 10.26 13.34 0.71
C ARG A 525 10.70 13.01 -0.71
N ALA A 526 11.46 13.90 -1.37
CA ALA A 526 12.00 13.65 -2.69
C ALA A 526 13.02 12.50 -2.68
N ARG A 527 13.91 12.44 -1.67
CA ARG A 527 14.81 11.30 -1.47
C ARG A 527 14.03 10.01 -1.23
N LEU A 528 12.98 10.07 -0.43
CA LEU A 528 12.09 8.94 -0.16
C LEU A 528 11.39 8.47 -1.45
N SER A 529 10.99 9.36 -2.35
CA SER A 529 10.37 8.96 -3.62
C SER A 529 11.30 8.18 -4.55
N GLN A 530 12.63 8.35 -4.42
CA GLN A 530 13.60 7.64 -5.27
C GLN A 530 13.55 6.12 -5.07
N ILE A 531 13.23 5.67 -3.86
CA ILE A 531 13.03 4.27 -3.46
C ILE A 531 11.93 3.61 -4.28
N TRP A 532 10.94 4.40 -4.67
CA TRP A 532 9.78 3.96 -5.46
C TRP A 532 10.04 4.04 -6.96
N SER A 533 11.01 4.83 -7.41
CA SER A 533 11.48 4.86 -8.80
C SER A 533 12.64 3.90 -9.07
N ASP A 534 13.39 3.50 -8.03
CA ASP A 534 14.61 2.72 -8.17
C ASP A 534 14.30 1.31 -8.71
N SER A 535 14.85 1.04 -9.89
CA SER A 535 14.86 -0.26 -10.54
C SER A 535 16.05 -1.13 -10.12
N SER A 536 16.99 -0.55 -9.36
CA SER A 536 18.18 -1.24 -8.86
C SER A 536 17.82 -2.27 -7.79
N PRO A 537 18.50 -3.43 -7.75
CA PRO A 537 18.39 -4.34 -6.65
C PRO A 537 19.10 -3.76 -5.42
N ILE A 538 18.37 -3.65 -4.31
CA ILE A 538 18.89 -3.08 -3.08
C ILE A 538 19.73 -4.11 -2.33
N ASP A 539 20.97 -3.72 -2.05
CA ASP A 539 22.02 -4.51 -1.43
C ASP A 539 21.61 -5.17 -0.10
N ASN A 540 22.03 -6.43 0.06
CA ASN A 540 21.90 -7.22 1.28
C ASN A 540 23.19 -7.13 2.09
N GLN A 541 23.31 -6.12 2.95
CA GLN A 541 24.25 -6.24 4.06
C GLN A 541 23.69 -7.23 5.08
N GLY A 542 23.99 -8.53 4.93
CA GLY A 542 23.98 -9.48 6.05
C GLY A 542 23.35 -10.87 5.89
N THR A 543 22.68 -11.21 4.79
CA THR A 543 22.15 -12.59 4.59
C THR A 543 22.23 -13.01 3.13
N ASN A 544 22.72 -14.22 2.84
CA ASN A 544 22.82 -14.85 1.50
C ASN A 544 21.48 -15.05 0.76
N SER A 545 20.41 -14.35 1.12
CA SER A 545 19.08 -14.48 0.50
C SER A 545 18.84 -13.40 -0.56
N VAL A 546 18.73 -13.83 -1.82
CA VAL A 546 18.28 -13.09 -3.02
C VAL A 546 16.93 -12.40 -2.77
N LEU A 547 16.91 -11.20 -2.19
CA LEU A 547 15.66 -10.55 -1.74
C LEU A 547 15.45 -9.17 -2.37
N ASP A 548 14.22 -8.99 -2.84
CA ASP A 548 13.59 -7.74 -3.20
C ASP A 548 13.33 -6.91 -1.93
N ARG A 549 14.19 -5.92 -1.66
CA ARG A 549 13.91 -4.94 -0.62
C ARG A 549 13.17 -3.76 -1.26
N ILE A 550 12.25 -3.17 -0.50
CA ILE A 550 11.76 -1.82 -0.77
C ILE A 550 12.43 -0.98 0.33
N PRO A 551 13.15 0.12 0.05
CA PRO A 551 14.01 0.75 1.06
C PRO A 551 13.29 1.39 2.26
N GLU A 552 12.00 1.72 2.19
CA GLU A 552 11.15 2.03 3.37
C GLU A 552 10.81 0.78 4.22
N TYR A 553 11.11 -0.40 3.68
CA TYR A 553 10.75 -1.74 4.17
C TYR A 553 12.03 -2.58 4.32
N SER A 554 13.15 -1.99 4.72
CA SER A 554 14.48 -2.62 4.69
C SER A 554 14.63 -3.89 5.57
N GLY A 555 13.56 -4.34 6.24
CA GLY A 555 13.49 -5.55 7.04
C GLY A 555 12.41 -6.55 6.59
N ARG A 556 12.05 -7.45 7.50
CA ARG A 556 10.99 -8.45 7.32
C ARG A 556 9.59 -7.89 7.59
N SER A 557 9.46 -6.63 8.04
CA SER A 557 8.20 -5.98 8.32
C SER A 557 8.21 -4.49 7.97
N CYS A 558 7.01 -3.92 7.92
CA CYS A 558 6.76 -2.48 7.86
C CYS A 558 5.46 -2.20 8.62
N ASN A 559 5.46 -1.19 9.48
CA ASN A 559 4.27 -0.73 10.20
C ASN A 559 4.24 0.80 10.15
N LYS A 560 3.43 1.33 9.24
CA LYS A 560 3.29 2.75 8.91
C LYS A 560 1.81 3.14 8.92
N GLN A 561 1.52 4.44 8.87
CA GLN A 561 0.13 4.87 8.93
C GLN A 561 -0.65 4.32 7.72
N GLY A 562 -1.66 3.49 7.99
CA GLY A 562 -2.50 2.91 6.94
C GLY A 562 -1.85 1.78 6.13
N LEU A 563 -0.68 1.28 6.53
CA LEU A 563 0.01 0.13 5.92
C LEU A 563 0.74 -0.70 6.97
N ALA A 564 0.45 -1.99 7.02
CA ALA A 564 1.30 -2.95 7.74
C ALA A 564 1.64 -4.15 6.85
N ARG A 565 2.87 -4.64 6.93
CA ARG A 565 3.39 -5.77 6.15
C ARG A 565 4.27 -6.65 7.02
N LEU A 566 4.19 -7.96 6.79
CA LEU A 566 5.05 -8.96 7.41
C LEU A 566 5.43 -10.04 6.37
N ARG A 567 6.73 -10.31 6.26
CA ARG A 567 7.28 -11.51 5.62
C ARG A 567 7.41 -12.60 6.68
N GLY A 568 6.50 -13.57 6.63
CA GLY A 568 6.35 -14.60 7.66
C GLY A 568 7.36 -15.74 7.56
N SER A 569 7.60 -16.26 6.36
CA SER A 569 8.56 -17.34 6.11
C SER A 569 9.48 -17.01 4.94
N ASN A 570 10.76 -17.34 5.07
CA ASN A 570 11.76 -17.34 3.99
C ASN A 570 12.61 -18.62 4.01
N SER A 571 12.07 -19.71 4.56
CA SER A 571 12.74 -21.00 4.72
C SER A 571 12.21 -22.02 3.71
N GLY A 572 13.08 -22.84 3.12
CA GLY A 572 12.67 -23.92 2.21
C GLY A 572 12.38 -23.49 0.76
N GLY A 573 12.96 -22.36 0.31
CA GLY A 573 12.83 -21.92 -1.09
C GLY A 573 11.48 -21.27 -1.44
N ARG A 574 10.67 -20.89 -0.45
CA ARG A 574 9.42 -20.14 -0.60
C ARG A 574 9.41 -18.90 0.30
N VAL A 575 8.76 -17.84 -0.18
CA VAL A 575 8.50 -16.61 0.56
C VAL A 575 6.99 -16.46 0.71
N SER A 576 6.50 -16.25 1.93
CA SER A 576 5.10 -15.90 2.21
C SER A 576 5.01 -14.59 2.99
N GLU A 577 4.16 -13.70 2.52
CA GLU A 577 3.95 -12.37 3.07
C GLU A 577 2.48 -11.98 3.10
N VAL A 578 2.15 -11.14 4.08
CA VAL A 578 0.86 -10.47 4.18
C VAL A 578 1.08 -8.97 4.28
N GLN A 579 0.23 -8.24 3.58
CA GLN A 579 0.15 -6.79 3.62
C GLN A 579 -1.31 -6.38 3.95
N THR A 580 -1.47 -5.34 4.75
CA THR A 580 -2.74 -4.71 5.06
C THR A 580 -2.70 -3.24 4.70
N SER A 581 -3.80 -2.66 4.26
CA SER A 581 -3.95 -1.24 4.00
C SER A 581 -5.30 -0.70 4.42
N SER A 582 -5.29 0.59 4.81
CA SER A 582 -6.51 1.37 5.06
C SER A 582 -7.16 1.94 3.80
N HIS A 583 -6.49 1.79 2.64
CA HIS A 583 -6.96 2.24 1.34
C HIS A 583 -7.04 1.07 0.37
N ALA A 584 -8.03 1.12 -0.53
CA ALA A 584 -8.14 0.13 -1.60
C ALA A 584 -6.86 0.13 -2.45
N PHE A 585 -6.40 -1.06 -2.81
CA PHE A 585 -5.26 -1.20 -3.73
C PHE A 585 -5.69 -0.86 -5.15
N GLU A 586 -4.81 -0.17 -5.88
CA GLU A 586 -5.03 0.24 -7.27
C GLU A 586 -4.10 -0.51 -8.25
N ALA A 587 -3.00 -1.09 -7.75
CA ALA A 587 -2.13 -1.98 -8.51
C ALA A 587 -1.39 -2.99 -7.63
N ALA A 588 -1.04 -4.13 -8.23
CA ALA A 588 -0.09 -5.10 -7.69
C ALA A 588 1.23 -5.00 -8.47
N PHE A 589 2.35 -4.88 -7.76
CA PHE A 589 3.68 -4.72 -8.34
C PHE A 589 4.44 -6.05 -8.30
N PHE A 590 5.23 -6.30 -9.34
CA PHE A 590 5.95 -7.56 -9.51
C PHE A 590 7.42 -7.32 -9.81
N THR A 591 8.22 -8.34 -9.55
CA THR A 591 9.63 -8.42 -9.95
C THR A 591 9.96 -9.76 -10.59
N ILE A 592 11.12 -9.83 -11.23
CA ILE A 592 11.60 -11.03 -11.90
C ILE A 592 13.12 -11.16 -11.73
N ALA A 593 13.60 -12.37 -11.47
CA ALA A 593 15.02 -12.69 -11.47
C ALA A 593 15.43 -13.18 -12.87
N LEU A 594 16.28 -12.41 -13.57
CA LEU A 594 16.67 -12.68 -14.96
C LEU A 594 17.76 -13.77 -15.11
N GLY A 595 18.33 -14.25 -14.00
CA GLY A 595 19.35 -15.31 -13.94
C GLY A 595 19.53 -15.84 -12.52
N GLY A 596 20.14 -17.02 -12.36
CA GLY A 596 20.21 -17.74 -11.07
C GLY A 596 20.92 -16.97 -9.95
N ASP A 597 21.94 -16.20 -10.31
CA ASP A 597 22.74 -15.37 -9.39
C ASP A 597 22.38 -13.87 -9.47
N GLN A 598 21.40 -13.49 -10.29
CA GLN A 598 21.00 -12.09 -10.45
C GLN A 598 19.91 -11.72 -9.44
N HIS A 599 20.03 -10.53 -8.86
CA HIS A 599 18.97 -10.01 -8.02
C HIS A 599 17.69 -9.75 -8.82
N PRO A 600 16.50 -9.91 -8.22
CA PRO A 600 15.24 -9.58 -8.88
C PRO A 600 15.18 -8.09 -9.22
N VAL A 601 14.63 -7.79 -10.39
CA VAL A 601 14.41 -6.42 -10.87
C VAL A 601 12.91 -6.14 -11.04
N PRO A 602 12.45 -4.89 -10.90
CA PRO A 602 11.04 -4.55 -11.14
C PRO A 602 10.55 -4.94 -12.54
N ALA A 603 9.42 -5.64 -12.57
CA ALA A 603 8.81 -6.21 -13.78
C ALA A 603 7.52 -5.48 -14.21
N GLY A 604 7.18 -4.38 -13.53
CA GLY A 604 5.97 -3.59 -13.78
C GLY A 604 4.83 -3.92 -12.82
N LEU A 605 3.61 -3.62 -13.26
CA LEU A 605 2.41 -3.71 -12.45
C LEU A 605 1.24 -4.39 -13.19
N SER A 606 0.35 -4.96 -12.40
CA SER A 606 -1.02 -5.30 -12.80
C SER A 606 -1.97 -4.28 -12.18
N LEU A 607 -2.80 -3.64 -13.00
CA LEU A 607 -3.82 -2.70 -12.53
C LEU A 607 -4.96 -3.45 -11.84
N LEU A 608 -5.56 -2.80 -10.84
CA LEU A 608 -6.72 -3.32 -10.11
C LEU A 608 -7.87 -2.33 -10.26
N ILE A 609 -8.94 -2.78 -10.91
CA ILE A 609 -10.18 -2.01 -11.03
C ILE A 609 -11.23 -2.71 -10.18
N LEU A 610 -11.34 -2.29 -8.92
CA LEU A 610 -12.31 -2.82 -7.96
C LEU A 610 -13.64 -2.04 -8.09
N PRO A 611 -14.79 -2.73 -8.16
CA PRO A 611 -16.11 -2.11 -8.09
C PRO A 611 -16.26 -1.19 -6.87
N GLU A 612 -16.83 -0.02 -7.09
CA GLU A 612 -17.09 0.97 -6.04
C GLU A 612 -18.39 0.65 -5.30
N ARG A 613 -18.35 0.74 -3.96
CA ARG A 613 -19.49 0.59 -3.04
C ARG A 613 -19.57 1.84 -2.18
N ASN A 614 -19.97 2.93 -2.82
CA ASN A 614 -20.15 4.25 -2.20
C ASN A 614 -21.64 4.59 -2.25
N ASN A 615 -22.17 5.19 -1.18
CA ASN A 615 -23.60 5.33 -0.78
C ASN A 615 -24.08 4.28 0.23
N PRO A 616 -23.48 4.22 1.43
CA PRO A 616 -24.08 3.46 2.51
C PRO A 616 -25.47 4.02 2.84
N ASN A 617 -26.43 3.14 3.09
CA ASN A 617 -27.72 3.50 3.64
C ASN A 617 -27.61 3.76 5.16
N ASP A 618 -28.57 4.51 5.70
CA ASP A 618 -28.68 4.75 7.15
C ASP A 618 -29.33 3.57 7.90
N GLN A 619 -29.52 2.43 7.23
CA GLN A 619 -30.13 1.27 7.88
C GLN A 619 -29.19 0.72 8.95
N ILE A 620 -29.80 0.33 10.07
CA ILE A 620 -29.10 -0.36 11.14
C ILE A 620 -29.17 -1.85 10.85
N GLY A 621 -28.02 -2.47 10.60
CA GLY A 621 -27.93 -3.91 10.44
C GLY A 621 -27.95 -4.61 11.80
N GLN A 622 -28.56 -5.79 11.87
CA GLN A 622 -28.59 -6.64 13.06
C GLN A 622 -27.78 -7.91 12.80
N VAL A 623 -26.72 -8.10 13.56
CA VAL A 623 -25.88 -9.30 13.51
C VAL A 623 -26.10 -10.11 14.78
N ALA A 624 -26.24 -11.42 14.62
CA ALA A 624 -26.28 -12.36 15.72
C ALA A 624 -25.23 -13.44 15.50
N ILE A 625 -24.32 -13.62 16.45
CA ILE A 625 -23.23 -14.61 16.39
C ILE A 625 -23.36 -15.58 17.57
N ASP A 626 -23.56 -16.86 17.25
CA ASP A 626 -23.39 -17.94 18.20
C ASP A 626 -21.96 -18.50 18.08
N PHE A 627 -21.11 -18.04 19.01
CA PHE A 627 -19.68 -18.33 19.02
C PHE A 627 -19.41 -19.79 19.45
N GLY A 628 -18.87 -20.58 18.52
CA GLY A 628 -18.47 -21.97 18.74
C GLY A 628 -16.96 -22.18 18.57
N THR A 629 -16.39 -23.14 19.29
CA THR A 629 -14.95 -23.45 19.23
C THR A 629 -14.50 -24.00 17.86
N THR A 630 -15.36 -24.76 17.19
CA THR A 630 -15.07 -25.45 15.91
C THR A 630 -16.11 -25.16 14.84
N ASN A 631 -17.23 -24.52 15.21
CA ASN A 631 -18.36 -24.31 14.32
C ASN A 631 -19.22 -23.12 14.78
N THR A 632 -18.80 -21.91 14.43
CA THR A 632 -19.54 -20.67 14.70
C THR A 632 -20.62 -20.47 13.65
N VAL A 633 -21.80 -19.98 14.07
CA VAL A 633 -22.88 -19.58 13.17
C VAL A 633 -23.20 -18.11 13.37
N ALA A 634 -23.60 -17.43 12.29
CA ALA A 634 -24.05 -16.05 12.36
C ALA A 634 -25.21 -15.78 11.41
N CYS A 635 -26.06 -14.82 11.76
CA CYS A 635 -27.16 -14.30 10.95
C CYS A 635 -26.99 -12.79 10.76
N LEU A 636 -27.44 -12.25 9.63
CA LEU A 636 -27.45 -10.81 9.32
C LEU A 636 -28.84 -10.39 8.85
N ASN A 637 -29.51 -9.53 9.62
CA ASN A 637 -30.84 -8.96 9.42
C ASN A 637 -32.03 -9.93 9.43
N ASP A 638 -31.83 -11.18 9.04
CA ASP A 638 -32.85 -12.22 9.01
C ASP A 638 -32.45 -13.46 9.82
N THR A 639 -33.25 -14.52 9.72
CA THR A 639 -33.01 -15.80 10.39
C THR A 639 -32.27 -16.78 9.49
N ASN A 640 -31.65 -16.35 8.39
CA ASN A 640 -30.85 -17.21 7.51
C ASN A 640 -29.37 -17.10 7.89
N PRO A 641 -28.59 -18.18 7.72
CA PRO A 641 -27.17 -18.10 7.99
C PRO A 641 -26.45 -17.17 7.01
N ILE A 642 -25.42 -16.49 7.50
CA ILE A 642 -24.57 -15.66 6.65
C ILE A 642 -23.81 -16.53 5.64
N ARG A 643 -23.73 -16.00 4.42
CA ARG A 643 -22.94 -16.54 3.32
C ARG A 643 -21.83 -15.55 2.97
N PHE A 644 -20.59 -15.94 3.22
CA PHE A 644 -19.40 -15.23 2.77
C PHE A 644 -19.14 -15.54 1.30
N LYS A 645 -19.09 -14.52 0.46
CA LYS A 645 -18.76 -14.69 -0.97
C LYS A 645 -17.25 -14.96 -1.13
N SER A 646 -16.85 -15.52 -2.28
CA SER A 646 -15.44 -15.48 -2.65
C SER A 646 -15.07 -14.05 -3.04
N ARG A 647 -14.28 -13.40 -2.18
CA ARG A 647 -13.91 -11.98 -2.26
C ARG A 647 -12.45 -11.78 -2.67
N LEU A 648 -11.78 -12.85 -3.15
CA LEU A 648 -10.39 -12.79 -3.57
C LEU A 648 -10.27 -12.27 -5.00
N VAL A 649 -9.35 -11.33 -5.19
CA VAL A 649 -8.96 -10.82 -6.51
C VAL A 649 -7.55 -11.30 -6.82
N HIS A 650 -7.40 -11.99 -7.96
CA HIS A 650 -6.10 -12.38 -8.49
C HIS A 650 -5.63 -11.33 -9.51
N PRO A 651 -4.46 -10.68 -9.32
CA PRO A 651 -3.97 -9.69 -10.27
C PRO A 651 -3.62 -10.27 -11.65
N ILE A 652 -3.34 -11.58 -11.72
CA ILE A 652 -3.10 -12.31 -12.97
C ILE A 652 -4.03 -13.53 -12.97
N ASN A 653 -4.82 -13.68 -14.03
CA ASN A 653 -5.78 -14.77 -14.22
C ASN A 653 -5.29 -15.73 -15.31
N GLY A 654 -5.62 -17.02 -15.18
CA GLY A 654 -5.45 -17.99 -16.26
C GLY A 654 -6.64 -18.02 -17.22
N ALA A 655 -6.53 -18.76 -18.33
CA ALA A 655 -7.67 -19.06 -19.20
C ALA A 655 -8.80 -19.76 -18.40
N GLN A 656 -10.06 -19.38 -18.66
CA GLN A 656 -11.24 -19.79 -17.89
C GLN A 656 -11.41 -21.32 -17.74
N GLU A 657 -10.85 -22.11 -18.65
CA GLU A 657 -10.92 -23.59 -18.65
C GLU A 657 -10.14 -24.24 -17.48
N LEU A 658 -9.21 -23.54 -16.83
CA LEU A 658 -8.37 -24.07 -15.73
C LEU A 658 -8.95 -23.86 -14.32
N ALA A 659 -10.00 -23.04 -14.15
CA ALA A 659 -10.50 -22.63 -12.84
C ALA A 659 -11.23 -23.75 -12.07
N GLY A 660 -11.95 -24.63 -12.77
CA GLY A 660 -12.65 -25.76 -12.14
C GLY A 660 -11.71 -26.86 -11.66
N ALA A 661 -10.69 -27.21 -12.46
CA ALA A 661 -9.74 -28.27 -12.15
C ALA A 661 -8.77 -27.92 -11.00
N ARG A 662 -8.49 -26.63 -10.79
CA ARG A 662 -7.55 -26.13 -9.76
C ARG A 662 -8.22 -25.55 -8.50
N ALA A 663 -9.54 -25.62 -8.40
CA ALA A 663 -10.26 -25.05 -7.25
C ALA A 663 -9.76 -25.62 -5.91
N PHE A 664 -9.54 -26.93 -5.84
CA PHE A 664 -9.00 -27.58 -4.65
C PHE A 664 -7.57 -27.12 -4.34
N GLU A 665 -6.67 -27.05 -5.32
CA GLU A 665 -5.29 -26.58 -5.15
C GLU A 665 -5.23 -25.14 -4.63
N LEU A 666 -6.12 -24.27 -5.12
CA LEU A 666 -6.25 -22.91 -4.63
C LEU A 666 -6.74 -22.90 -3.18
N THR A 667 -7.76 -23.69 -2.83
CA THR A 667 -8.23 -23.79 -1.44
C THR A 667 -7.13 -24.27 -0.49
N GLN A 668 -6.25 -25.17 -0.95
CA GLN A 668 -5.06 -25.60 -0.21
C GLN A 668 -4.03 -24.46 -0.04
N LYS A 669 -3.80 -23.69 -1.11
CA LYS A 669 -2.84 -22.58 -1.12
C LYS A 669 -3.28 -21.40 -0.26
N PHE A 670 -4.58 -21.16 -0.14
CA PHE A 670 -5.16 -20.04 0.62
C PHE A 670 -5.51 -20.36 2.08
N ARG A 671 -5.08 -21.52 2.61
CA ARG A 671 -5.32 -21.93 4.00
C ARG A 671 -4.79 -20.97 5.05
N ASP A 672 -3.76 -20.17 4.72
CA ASP A 672 -3.14 -19.17 5.58
C ASP A 672 -3.64 -17.73 5.30
N PHE A 673 -4.81 -17.59 4.64
CA PHE A 673 -5.41 -16.32 4.29
C PHE A 673 -6.96 -16.36 4.32
N MET A 674 -7.65 -15.53 3.54
CA MET A 674 -9.11 -15.55 3.40
C MET A 674 -9.57 -16.70 2.47
N PRO A 675 -10.78 -17.27 2.68
CA PRO A 675 -11.34 -18.30 1.81
C PRO A 675 -11.40 -17.85 0.34
N CYS A 676 -10.94 -18.72 -0.57
CA CYS A 676 -11.03 -18.50 -2.02
C CYS A 676 -12.36 -18.98 -2.62
N ASP A 677 -13.21 -19.59 -1.81
CA ASP A 677 -14.50 -20.16 -2.17
C ASP A 677 -15.62 -19.54 -1.31
N GLN A 678 -16.86 -19.71 -1.75
CA GLN A 678 -18.02 -19.27 -1.00
C GLN A 678 -18.20 -20.14 0.25
N ARG A 679 -18.44 -19.52 1.40
CA ARG A 679 -18.65 -20.23 2.68
C ARG A 679 -19.98 -19.83 3.30
N GLU A 680 -20.82 -20.81 3.59
CA GLU A 680 -22.06 -20.62 4.33
C GLU A 680 -21.85 -21.07 5.78
N LEU A 681 -22.21 -20.24 6.75
CA LEU A 681 -22.19 -20.65 8.14
C LEU A 681 -23.41 -21.53 8.45
N PRO A 682 -23.34 -22.46 9.43
CA PRO A 682 -22.14 -22.88 10.13
C PRO A 682 -21.16 -23.61 9.20
N SER A 683 -19.89 -23.18 9.23
CA SER A 683 -18.78 -23.83 8.51
C SER A 683 -17.72 -24.23 9.53
N PRO A 684 -17.14 -25.45 9.44
CA PRO A 684 -16.05 -25.85 10.32
C PRO A 684 -14.91 -24.84 10.23
N SER A 685 -14.62 -24.20 11.36
CA SER A 685 -13.64 -23.13 11.44
C SER A 685 -12.92 -23.16 12.78
N VAL A 686 -11.61 -22.95 12.74
CA VAL A 686 -10.73 -22.92 13.92
C VAL A 686 -9.71 -21.80 13.78
N VAL A 687 -9.04 -21.45 14.86
CA VAL A 687 -7.87 -20.56 14.78
C VAL A 687 -6.62 -21.36 14.54
N ILE A 688 -5.80 -20.93 13.59
CA ILE A 688 -4.42 -21.41 13.43
C ILE A 688 -3.43 -20.27 13.66
N SER A 689 -2.25 -20.60 14.16
CA SER A 689 -1.10 -19.70 14.10
C SER A 689 -0.54 -19.69 12.68
N ARG A 690 -0.23 -18.49 12.16
CA ARG A 690 0.46 -18.34 10.87
C ARG A 690 1.79 -19.08 10.93
N GLN A 691 2.16 -19.75 9.84
CA GLN A 691 3.45 -20.41 9.74
C GLN A 691 4.55 -19.34 9.60
N LEU A 692 5.40 -19.25 10.61
CA LEU A 692 6.50 -18.29 10.69
C LEU A 692 7.83 -19.02 10.85
N ASP A 693 8.87 -18.57 10.17
CA ASP A 693 10.25 -18.98 10.46
C ASP A 693 10.73 -18.35 11.79
N THR A 694 11.90 -18.75 12.29
CA THR A 694 12.41 -18.29 13.61
C THR A 694 12.47 -16.77 13.71
N LEU A 695 13.03 -16.12 12.70
CA LEU A 695 13.18 -14.66 12.65
C LEU A 695 11.82 -13.94 12.55
N GLY A 696 10.84 -14.51 11.84
CA GLY A 696 9.48 -13.98 11.78
C GLY A 696 8.76 -14.03 13.13
N ARG A 697 9.00 -15.08 13.93
CA ARG A 697 8.45 -15.20 15.30
C ARG A 697 9.06 -14.18 16.25
N GLU A 698 10.39 -14.10 16.29
CA GLU A 698 11.11 -13.15 17.15
C GLU A 698 10.71 -11.68 16.86
N LEU A 699 10.48 -11.37 15.58
CA LEU A 699 10.01 -10.04 15.17
C LEU A 699 8.60 -9.73 15.68
N LEU A 700 7.64 -10.66 15.55
CA LEU A 700 6.30 -10.45 16.09
C LEU A 700 6.25 -10.46 17.62
N GLU A 701 7.14 -11.20 18.28
CA GLU A 701 7.22 -11.21 19.74
C GLU A 701 7.76 -9.88 20.29
N SER A 702 8.63 -9.20 19.52
CA SER A 702 9.20 -7.90 19.90
C SER A 702 8.35 -6.69 19.50
N ASP A 703 7.62 -6.75 18.38
CA ASP A 703 6.74 -5.67 17.89
C ASP A 703 5.27 -5.95 18.24
N ARG A 704 4.80 -5.40 19.37
CA ARG A 704 3.43 -5.60 19.85
C ARG A 704 2.37 -5.01 18.91
N ASP A 705 2.66 -3.89 18.25
CA ASP A 705 1.70 -3.22 17.38
C ASP A 705 1.50 -4.03 16.11
N LEU A 706 2.58 -4.49 15.47
CA LEU A 706 2.50 -5.39 14.33
C LEU A 706 1.87 -6.73 14.68
N ASN A 707 2.16 -7.26 15.87
CA ASN A 707 1.54 -8.48 16.38
C ASN A 707 0.02 -8.36 16.50
N ASP A 708 -0.52 -7.19 16.83
CA ASP A 708 -1.96 -6.96 16.93
C ASP A 708 -2.65 -6.72 15.57
N VAL A 709 -1.90 -6.48 14.50
CA VAL A 709 -2.48 -6.30 13.17
C VAL A 709 -3.25 -7.55 12.73
N LEU A 710 -4.41 -7.32 12.09
CA LEU A 710 -5.32 -8.36 11.64
C LEU A 710 -4.59 -9.39 10.75
N MET A 711 -4.82 -10.68 11.03
CA MET A 711 -4.27 -11.84 10.29
C MET A 711 -2.74 -11.99 10.27
N MET A 712 -1.98 -11.17 11.01
CA MET A 712 -0.51 -11.29 11.06
C MET A 712 -0.04 -12.52 11.84
N ARG A 713 -0.57 -12.73 13.06
CA ARG A 713 -0.17 -13.87 13.91
C ARG A 713 -1.15 -15.05 13.87
N HIS A 714 -2.43 -14.76 14.00
CA HIS A 714 -3.50 -15.76 14.07
C HIS A 714 -4.52 -15.46 13.00
N LEU A 715 -5.12 -16.52 12.43
CA LEU A 715 -6.20 -16.39 11.47
C LEU A 715 -7.24 -17.50 11.65
N VAL A 716 -8.45 -17.23 11.17
CA VAL A 716 -9.52 -18.20 11.03
C VAL A 716 -9.22 -19.09 9.84
N TYR A 717 -8.98 -20.36 10.12
CA TYR A 717 -8.92 -21.43 9.13
C TYR A 717 -10.31 -21.98 8.89
N PHE A 718 -10.76 -21.94 7.64
CA PHE A 718 -11.96 -22.62 7.19
C PHE A 718 -11.57 -23.97 6.59
N GLN A 719 -12.15 -25.04 7.12
CA GLN A 719 -11.86 -26.37 6.61
C GLN A 719 -12.43 -26.53 5.19
N PRO A 720 -11.63 -26.99 4.20
CA PRO A 720 -12.16 -27.31 2.88
C PRO A 720 -13.17 -28.45 2.94
N ASP A 721 -14.18 -28.42 2.08
CA ASP A 721 -15.06 -29.57 1.87
C ASP A 721 -14.24 -30.72 1.25
N PHE A 722 -14.40 -31.93 1.78
CA PHE A 722 -13.78 -33.13 1.20
C PHE A 722 -14.68 -33.72 0.11
N ALA A 723 -14.07 -34.47 -0.82
CA ALA A 723 -14.81 -35.22 -1.82
C ALA A 723 -15.84 -36.16 -1.18
N GLU A 724 -16.96 -36.41 -1.88
CA GLU A 724 -18.09 -37.19 -1.36
C GLU A 724 -17.76 -38.67 -1.06
N ASP A 725 -16.75 -39.21 -1.72
CA ASP A 725 -16.22 -40.56 -1.47
C ASP A 725 -15.27 -40.61 -0.26
N GLY A 726 -15.13 -39.49 0.47
CA GLY A 726 -14.24 -39.38 1.61
C GLY A 726 -12.77 -39.40 1.23
N THR A 727 -12.40 -39.29 -0.07
CA THR A 727 -11.01 -39.07 -0.44
C THR A 727 -10.54 -37.76 0.18
N ILE A 728 -9.69 -37.90 1.20
CA ILE A 728 -8.81 -36.83 1.65
C ILE A 728 -7.73 -36.76 0.58
N SER A 729 -8.06 -36.18 -0.57
CA SER A 729 -7.09 -35.97 -1.63
C SER A 729 -6.00 -35.02 -1.10
N ALA A 730 -4.77 -35.53 -1.05
CA ALA A 730 -3.54 -34.75 -1.15
C ALA A 730 -3.07 -33.86 0.01
N VAL A 731 -3.47 -34.09 1.28
CA VAL A 731 -2.66 -33.57 2.40
C VAL A 731 -1.96 -34.77 3.06
N PRO A 732 -0.65 -34.96 2.83
CA PRO A 732 0.14 -35.95 3.55
C PRO A 732 -0.14 -35.86 5.05
N ILE A 733 -0.21 -36.99 5.74
CA ILE A 733 -0.48 -37.04 7.20
C ILE A 733 0.53 -36.19 7.99
N GLN A 734 1.75 -36.02 7.45
CA GLN A 734 2.78 -35.14 7.99
C GLN A 734 2.39 -33.65 7.91
N GLU A 735 1.79 -33.20 6.80
CA GLU A 735 1.26 -31.83 6.65
C GLU A 735 0.01 -31.62 7.51
N TRP A 736 -0.85 -32.65 7.65
CA TRP A 736 -1.94 -32.65 8.62
C TRP A 736 -1.42 -32.49 10.05
N SER A 737 -0.40 -33.25 10.45
CA SER A 737 0.20 -33.15 11.78
C SER A 737 0.73 -31.74 12.05
N SER A 738 1.41 -31.11 11.09
CA SER A 738 1.88 -29.72 11.24
C SER A 738 0.73 -28.73 11.38
N LEU A 739 -0.35 -28.88 10.60
CA LEU A 739 -1.54 -28.04 10.73
C LEU A 739 -2.21 -28.23 12.10
N LEU A 740 -2.39 -29.48 12.53
CA LEU A 740 -3.03 -29.83 13.81
C LEU A 740 -2.27 -29.29 15.02
N ASN A 741 -0.94 -29.24 14.96
CA ASN A 741 -0.10 -28.62 15.98
C ASN A 741 -0.21 -27.08 16.02
N SER A 742 -0.66 -26.46 14.92
CA SER A 742 -0.86 -24.99 14.84
C SER A 742 -2.25 -24.53 15.28
N ILE A 743 -3.21 -25.46 15.35
CA ILE A 743 -4.59 -25.16 15.75
C ILE A 743 -4.63 -24.79 17.23
N LYS A 744 -5.40 -23.75 17.55
CA LYS A 744 -5.68 -23.32 18.93
C LYS A 744 -7.06 -23.83 19.33
N TYR A 745 -7.07 -24.79 20.25
CA TYR A 745 -8.28 -25.43 20.75
C TYR A 745 -8.84 -24.70 21.97
N ASN A 746 -10.10 -24.97 22.30
CA ASN A 746 -10.75 -24.49 23.52
C ASN A 746 -10.87 -22.95 23.69
N LEU A 747 -11.12 -22.24 22.57
CA LEU A 747 -11.28 -20.78 22.53
C LEU A 747 -12.38 -20.26 23.46
N LYS A 748 -13.50 -20.97 23.58
CA LYS A 748 -14.69 -20.52 24.31
C LYS A 748 -14.57 -20.64 25.84
N TRP A 749 -13.83 -21.63 26.35
CA TRP A 749 -13.81 -21.97 27.79
C TRP A 749 -12.48 -21.68 28.50
N SER A 750 -11.44 -21.27 27.77
CA SER A 750 -10.15 -20.96 28.40
C SER A 750 -10.21 -19.62 29.13
N ARG A 751 -9.65 -19.57 30.35
CA ARG A 751 -9.45 -18.33 31.11
C ARG A 751 -8.04 -17.75 30.96
N SER A 752 -7.15 -18.44 30.25
CA SER A 752 -5.78 -17.96 30.07
C SER A 752 -5.76 -16.66 29.26
N PRO A 753 -4.96 -15.65 29.63
CA PRO A 753 -4.87 -14.39 28.89
C PRO A 753 -4.50 -14.59 27.41
N GLU A 754 -3.63 -15.56 27.12
CA GLU A 754 -3.24 -15.90 25.74
C GLU A 754 -4.44 -16.41 24.93
N MET A 755 -5.23 -17.34 25.46
CA MET A 755 -6.38 -17.87 24.72
C MET A 755 -7.48 -16.83 24.55
N ARG A 756 -7.66 -15.93 25.52
CA ARG A 756 -8.55 -14.77 25.39
C ARG A 756 -8.12 -13.85 24.25
N ASP A 757 -6.82 -13.56 24.14
CA ASP A 757 -6.28 -12.80 23.02
C ASP A 757 -6.55 -13.49 21.67
N ILE A 758 -6.38 -14.81 21.61
CA ILE A 758 -6.65 -15.62 20.41
C ILE A 758 -8.15 -15.62 20.05
N SER A 759 -9.03 -15.75 21.04
CA SER A 759 -10.50 -15.67 20.86
C SER A 759 -10.95 -14.31 20.35
N ARG A 760 -10.43 -13.22 20.92
CA ARG A 760 -10.64 -11.85 20.42
C ARG A 760 -10.23 -11.73 18.95
N ARG A 761 -9.08 -12.30 18.54
CA ARG A 761 -8.61 -12.26 17.15
C ARG A 761 -9.49 -13.08 16.19
N TYR A 762 -9.99 -14.23 16.64
CA TYR A 762 -10.98 -15.02 15.88
C TYR A 762 -12.23 -14.20 15.60
N LEU A 763 -12.82 -13.63 16.66
CA LEU A 763 -14.03 -12.82 16.57
C LEU A 763 -13.81 -11.58 15.72
N ARG A 764 -12.66 -10.90 15.86
CA ARG A 764 -12.29 -9.76 15.03
C ARG A 764 -12.29 -10.10 13.54
N GLN A 765 -11.67 -11.21 13.12
CA GLN A 765 -11.68 -11.62 11.71
C GLN A 765 -13.09 -12.03 11.24
N LEU A 766 -13.85 -12.75 12.05
CA LEU A 766 -15.23 -13.14 11.69
C LEU A 766 -16.14 -11.91 11.53
N MET A 767 -16.10 -10.99 12.49
CA MET A 767 -16.82 -9.72 12.44
C MET A 767 -16.40 -8.91 11.21
N LEU A 768 -15.12 -8.91 10.84
CA LEU A 768 -14.66 -8.27 9.62
C LEU A 768 -15.28 -8.89 8.37
N MET A 769 -15.32 -10.21 8.28
CA MET A 769 -15.95 -10.88 7.14
C MET A 769 -17.45 -10.57 7.07
N ILE A 770 -18.16 -10.51 8.21
CA ILE A 770 -19.59 -10.14 8.26
C ILE A 770 -19.80 -8.68 7.86
N ALA A 771 -18.98 -7.76 8.37
CA ALA A 771 -19.07 -6.35 8.04
C ALA A 771 -18.78 -6.10 6.55
N CYS A 772 -17.88 -6.89 5.95
CA CYS A 772 -17.60 -6.86 4.51
C CYS A 772 -18.85 -7.20 3.68
N GLU A 773 -19.61 -8.23 4.07
CA GLU A 773 -20.88 -8.58 3.42
C GLU A 773 -21.95 -7.50 3.61
N TRP A 774 -21.96 -6.79 4.74
CA TRP A 774 -22.86 -5.66 4.97
C TRP A 774 -22.53 -4.46 4.07
N VAL A 775 -21.25 -4.14 3.87
CA VAL A 775 -20.84 -3.06 2.95
C VAL A 775 -21.22 -3.39 1.50
N ASP A 776 -21.11 -4.64 1.08
CA ASP A 776 -21.57 -5.06 -0.26
C ASP A 776 -23.09 -4.96 -0.44
N GLN A 777 -23.86 -4.94 0.66
CA GLN A 777 -25.30 -4.63 0.70
C GLN A 777 -25.60 -3.12 0.82
N ASN A 778 -24.59 -2.27 0.57
CA ASN A 778 -24.64 -0.81 0.74
C ASN A 778 -24.92 -0.38 2.19
N GLY A 779 -24.43 -1.11 3.19
CA GLY A 779 -24.54 -0.74 4.59
C GLY A 779 -23.29 -0.01 5.12
N HIS A 780 -23.45 0.86 6.12
CA HIS A 780 -22.30 1.41 6.85
C HIS A 780 -21.81 0.42 7.93
N PRO A 781 -20.52 0.07 8.00
CA PRO A 781 -20.03 -0.93 8.96
C PRO A 781 -20.20 -0.51 10.44
N SER A 782 -20.22 0.80 10.74
CA SER A 782 -20.51 1.31 12.10
C SER A 782 -21.98 1.24 12.51
N ASN A 783 -22.88 0.90 11.60
CA ASN A 783 -24.32 0.79 11.87
C ASN A 783 -24.74 -0.66 12.16
N LEU A 784 -23.79 -1.57 12.40
CA LEU A 784 -24.06 -2.95 12.77
C LEU A 784 -24.26 -3.07 14.29
N ARG A 785 -25.45 -3.52 14.71
CA ARG A 785 -25.72 -4.01 16.07
C ARG A 785 -25.27 -5.45 16.18
N TRP A 786 -24.40 -5.73 17.14
CA TRP A 786 -23.84 -7.07 17.33
C TRP A 786 -24.44 -7.72 18.57
N ASN A 787 -25.01 -8.90 18.36
CA ASN A 787 -25.59 -9.75 19.40
C ASN A 787 -24.75 -11.01 19.51
N PHE A 788 -24.42 -11.39 20.74
CA PHE A 788 -23.64 -12.58 21.02
C PHE A 788 -24.35 -13.43 22.06
N SER A 789 -24.25 -14.75 21.89
CA SER A 789 -24.76 -15.72 22.84
C SER A 789 -23.66 -16.37 23.66
N ARG A 790 -24.03 -16.85 24.86
CA ARG A 790 -23.13 -17.62 25.72
C ARG A 790 -23.88 -18.67 26.56
N PRO A 791 -23.26 -19.81 26.94
CA PRO A 791 -23.83 -20.73 27.91
C PRO A 791 -23.88 -20.08 29.29
N LYS A 792 -24.94 -20.37 30.05
CA LYS A 792 -25.16 -19.76 31.37
C LYS A 792 -24.10 -20.17 32.41
N ASP A 793 -23.53 -21.37 32.28
CA ASP A 793 -22.55 -21.92 33.22
C ASP A 793 -21.15 -21.28 33.13
N MET A 794 -20.93 -20.35 32.20
CA MET A 794 -19.62 -19.70 32.01
C MET A 794 -19.29 -18.63 33.07
N GLY A 795 -20.26 -18.18 33.87
CA GLY A 795 -20.05 -17.16 34.90
C GLY A 795 -20.04 -15.73 34.36
N ASP A 796 -19.19 -14.85 34.92
CA ASP A 796 -19.15 -13.42 34.62
C ASP A 796 -18.89 -13.12 33.12
N ASN A 797 -19.63 -12.14 32.61
CA ASN A 797 -19.61 -11.67 31.21
C ASN A 797 -18.64 -10.51 30.97
N SER A 798 -18.14 -9.85 32.03
CA SER A 798 -17.31 -8.64 31.93
C SER A 798 -16.10 -8.81 31.00
N ASP A 799 -15.32 -9.88 31.21
CA ASP A 799 -14.13 -10.21 30.40
C ASP A 799 -14.49 -10.45 28.92
N PHE A 800 -15.59 -11.15 28.65
CA PHE A 800 -16.02 -11.45 27.28
C PHE A 800 -16.53 -10.20 26.56
N MET A 801 -17.29 -9.35 27.25
CA MET A 801 -17.70 -8.05 26.70
C MET A 801 -16.48 -7.19 26.36
N ALA A 802 -15.46 -7.14 27.22
CA ALA A 802 -14.22 -6.43 26.92
C ALA A 802 -13.49 -7.00 25.68
N GLU A 803 -13.48 -8.32 25.50
CA GLU A 803 -12.96 -8.97 24.28
C GLU A 803 -13.76 -8.55 23.03
N LEU A 804 -15.10 -8.56 23.11
CA LEU A 804 -15.98 -8.16 22.01
C LEU A 804 -15.78 -6.70 21.61
N GLU A 805 -15.69 -5.80 22.59
CA GLU A 805 -15.39 -4.39 22.33
C GLU A 805 -14.01 -4.20 21.70
N GLY A 806 -13.01 -4.94 22.18
CA GLY A 806 -11.67 -4.96 21.61
C GLY A 806 -11.66 -5.44 20.15
N ALA A 807 -12.41 -6.50 19.85
CA ALA A 807 -12.61 -7.01 18.50
C ALA A 807 -13.32 -5.98 17.61
N LEU A 808 -14.39 -5.34 18.10
CA LEU A 808 -15.15 -4.32 17.37
C LEU A 808 -14.27 -3.12 16.99
N ARG A 809 -13.51 -2.57 17.94
CA ARG A 809 -12.59 -1.44 17.70
C ARG A 809 -11.54 -1.77 16.63
N GLY A 810 -11.13 -3.03 16.53
CA GLY A 810 -10.18 -3.51 15.55
C GLY A 810 -10.76 -3.81 14.15
N THR A 811 -12.09 -3.80 14.01
CA THR A 811 -12.83 -4.19 12.80
C THR A 811 -13.57 -3.02 12.14
N VAL A 812 -14.01 -2.05 12.94
CA VAL A 812 -14.77 -0.89 12.44
C VAL A 812 -14.16 0.40 12.99
N SER A 813 -13.80 1.31 12.10
CA SER A 813 -13.29 2.63 12.48
C SER A 813 -14.37 3.44 13.22
N ASN A 814 -14.00 4.11 14.31
CA ASN A 814 -14.92 4.91 15.16
C ASN A 814 -16.12 4.11 15.68
N ALA A 815 -15.98 2.81 15.90
CA ALA A 815 -17.05 2.00 16.46
C ALA A 815 -17.42 2.44 17.87
N ASP A 816 -18.71 2.59 18.11
CA ASP A 816 -19.26 2.87 19.44
C ASP A 816 -19.52 1.53 20.16
N PRO A 817 -18.90 1.29 21.34
CA PRO A 817 -19.12 0.07 22.13
C PRO A 817 -20.59 -0.26 22.38
N LYS A 818 -21.50 0.74 22.39
CA LYS A 818 -22.95 0.52 22.57
C LYS A 818 -23.58 -0.38 21.51
N TRP A 819 -22.92 -0.55 20.37
CA TRP A 819 -23.39 -1.42 19.28
C TRP A 819 -23.23 -2.90 19.64
N ILE A 820 -22.37 -3.26 20.60
CA ILE A 820 -22.39 -4.58 21.25
C ILE A 820 -23.57 -4.61 22.22
N GLN A 821 -24.54 -5.49 21.97
CA GLN A 821 -25.70 -5.68 22.84
C GLN A 821 -25.35 -6.55 24.05
N PRO A 822 -26.12 -6.47 25.16
CA PRO A 822 -25.98 -7.40 26.26
C PRO A 822 -26.06 -8.86 25.81
N ILE A 823 -25.23 -9.72 26.42
CA ILE A 823 -25.17 -11.15 26.09
C ILE A 823 -26.53 -11.81 26.32
N VAL A 824 -26.95 -12.65 25.38
CA VAL A 824 -28.15 -13.49 25.48
C VAL A 824 -27.72 -14.93 25.81
N PHE A 825 -28.43 -15.61 26.71
CA PHE A 825 -28.10 -17.02 26.98
C PHE A 825 -28.59 -17.93 25.85
N GLU A 826 -27.79 -18.95 25.52
CA GLU A 826 -28.03 -19.84 24.36
C GLU A 826 -29.40 -20.53 24.43
N GLY A 827 -29.77 -21.08 25.59
CA GLY A 827 -31.08 -21.71 25.81
C GLY A 827 -32.26 -20.75 25.62
N ASP A 828 -32.10 -19.47 25.96
CA ASP A 828 -33.15 -18.45 25.84
C ASP A 828 -33.34 -18.05 24.38
N ALA A 829 -32.23 -17.87 23.65
CA ALA A 829 -32.25 -17.58 22.23
C ALA A 829 -32.84 -18.75 21.43
N ALA A 830 -32.41 -19.99 21.69
CA ALA A 830 -32.97 -21.18 21.06
C ALA A 830 -34.48 -21.31 21.32
N ALA A 831 -34.93 -21.03 22.55
CA ALA A 831 -36.35 -21.00 22.87
C ALA A 831 -37.12 -19.94 22.07
N ALA A 832 -36.57 -18.73 21.92
CA ALA A 832 -37.19 -17.67 21.12
C ALA A 832 -37.42 -18.10 19.66
N TYR A 833 -36.49 -18.86 19.08
CA TYR A 833 -36.63 -19.42 17.73
C TYR A 833 -37.68 -20.54 17.65
N ILE A 834 -37.59 -21.55 18.52
CA ILE A 834 -38.50 -22.71 18.49
C ILE A 834 -39.94 -22.33 18.83
N LEU A 835 -40.14 -21.35 19.71
CA LEU A 835 -41.47 -20.91 20.13
C LEU A 835 -42.09 -19.88 19.17
N ASP A 836 -41.36 -19.38 18.17
CA ASP A 836 -41.89 -18.45 17.18
C ASP A 836 -42.93 -19.09 16.26
N GLU A 837 -44.05 -18.39 16.04
CA GLU A 837 -45.19 -18.91 15.29
C GLU A 837 -44.92 -18.99 13.78
N LYS A 838 -43.99 -18.19 13.23
CA LYS A 838 -43.65 -18.19 11.80
C LYS A 838 -42.72 -19.34 11.41
N ILE A 839 -41.99 -19.88 12.38
CA ILE A 839 -41.07 -21.01 12.18
C ILE A 839 -41.84 -22.36 12.17
N LYS A 840 -43.09 -22.40 12.62
CA LYS A 840 -43.86 -23.64 12.80
C LYS A 840 -44.69 -24.06 11.60
N GLY A 841 -44.49 -25.30 11.16
CA GLY A 841 -45.56 -26.17 10.68
C GLY A 841 -46.16 -26.92 11.88
N ALA A 842 -47.38 -26.58 12.29
CA ALA A 842 -48.25 -27.29 13.24
C ALA A 842 -47.58 -28.20 14.29
N GLY A 843 -47.25 -27.64 15.47
CA GLY A 843 -47.22 -28.41 16.73
C GLY A 843 -45.95 -28.26 17.56
N THR A 844 -46.03 -27.46 18.63
CA THR A 844 -45.31 -27.62 19.92
C THR A 844 -45.71 -26.51 20.85
N ARG A 845 -46.82 -26.71 21.56
CA ARG A 845 -47.16 -25.92 22.73
C ARG A 845 -47.77 -26.92 23.69
N GLY A 846 -46.90 -27.68 24.35
CA GLY A 846 -47.30 -28.48 25.50
C GLY A 846 -47.46 -27.56 26.69
N ALA A 847 -48.19 -27.95 27.73
CA ALA A 847 -48.27 -27.20 29.00
C ALA A 847 -46.88 -26.87 29.58
N VAL A 848 -45.87 -27.71 29.33
CA VAL A 848 -44.45 -27.48 29.63
C VAL A 848 -43.61 -27.71 28.37
N ASN A 849 -42.80 -26.72 27.99
CA ASN A 849 -41.90 -26.75 26.85
C ASN A 849 -40.45 -26.85 27.32
N ILE A 850 -39.71 -27.86 26.85
CA ILE A 850 -38.33 -28.15 27.23
C ILE A 850 -37.47 -28.00 25.98
N ILE A 851 -36.52 -27.06 26.00
CA ILE A 851 -35.59 -26.82 24.92
C ILE A 851 -34.24 -27.42 25.32
N LEU A 852 -33.74 -28.33 24.48
CA LEU A 852 -32.46 -29.01 24.67
C LEU A 852 -31.55 -28.64 23.50
N ASP A 853 -30.71 -27.63 23.70
CA ASP A 853 -29.69 -27.25 22.74
C ASP A 853 -28.43 -28.08 22.97
N ILE A 854 -28.29 -29.16 22.19
CA ILE A 854 -27.20 -30.13 22.33
C ILE A 854 -26.05 -29.67 21.43
N GLY A 855 -25.06 -29.01 22.02
CA GLY A 855 -23.85 -28.54 21.35
C GLY A 855 -22.76 -29.61 21.22
N GLY A 856 -21.53 -29.13 21.00
CA GLY A 856 -20.33 -29.99 20.98
C GLY A 856 -19.79 -30.31 22.37
N GLY A 857 -19.82 -29.34 23.30
CA GLY A 857 -19.28 -29.47 24.66
C GLY A 857 -20.28 -29.30 25.81
N THR A 858 -21.40 -28.64 25.56
CA THR A 858 -22.49 -28.42 26.51
C THR A 858 -23.84 -28.75 25.91
N THR A 859 -24.78 -29.11 26.79
CA THR A 859 -26.21 -29.15 26.50
C THR A 859 -26.88 -28.06 27.32
N ASP A 860 -27.36 -27.02 26.66
CA ASP A 860 -28.09 -25.92 27.29
C ASP A 860 -29.58 -26.28 27.37
N ILE A 861 -30.17 -26.08 28.54
CA ILE A 861 -31.49 -26.56 28.92
C ILE A 861 -32.34 -25.37 29.36
N ALA A 862 -33.45 -25.15 28.66
CA ALA A 862 -34.45 -24.16 29.06
C ALA A 862 -35.83 -24.80 29.20
N VAL A 863 -36.53 -24.49 30.29
CA VAL A 863 -37.92 -24.93 30.50
C VAL A 863 -38.81 -23.71 30.54
N TRP A 864 -39.87 -23.75 29.76
CA TRP A 864 -40.85 -22.68 29.62
C TRP A 864 -42.26 -23.21 29.87
N ASP A 865 -43.10 -22.40 30.50
CA ASP A 865 -44.53 -22.67 30.48
C ASP A 865 -45.15 -22.34 29.11
N ASN A 866 -46.44 -22.59 29.00
CA ASN A 866 -47.23 -22.29 27.81
C ASN A 866 -48.39 -21.36 28.13
N SER A 867 -48.16 -20.44 29.07
CA SER A 867 -49.15 -19.42 29.42
C SER A 867 -49.26 -18.36 28.30
N SER A 868 -50.25 -17.48 28.42
CA SER A 868 -50.44 -16.37 27.47
C SER A 868 -49.24 -15.42 27.40
N GLU A 869 -48.44 -15.36 28.46
CA GLU A 869 -47.15 -14.70 28.53
C GLU A 869 -46.09 -15.73 28.95
N PRO A 870 -45.46 -16.44 27.98
CA PRO A 870 -44.56 -17.56 28.29
C PRO A 870 -43.50 -17.17 29.31
N LYS A 871 -43.47 -17.88 30.45
CA LYS A 871 -42.48 -17.65 31.50
C LYS A 871 -41.39 -18.70 31.45
N GLN A 872 -40.15 -18.25 31.58
CA GLN A 872 -39.03 -19.14 31.79
C GLN A 872 -39.06 -19.68 33.22
N LEU A 873 -39.17 -21.00 33.34
CA LEU A 873 -39.24 -21.70 34.62
C LEU A 873 -37.86 -22.20 35.07
N LEU A 874 -37.00 -22.55 34.10
CA LEU A 874 -35.64 -23.03 34.34
C LEU A 874 -34.72 -22.62 33.19
N SER A 875 -33.47 -22.30 33.54
CA SER A 875 -32.37 -22.11 32.60
C SER A 875 -31.08 -22.60 33.25
N THR A 876 -30.49 -23.64 32.69
CA THR A 876 -29.29 -24.34 33.19
C THR A 876 -28.52 -24.99 32.03
N SER A 877 -27.30 -25.47 32.25
CA SER A 877 -26.57 -26.26 31.25
C SER A 877 -25.90 -27.49 31.90
N MET A 878 -25.58 -28.48 31.07
CA MET A 878 -24.73 -29.62 31.43
C MET A 878 -23.48 -29.61 30.54
N ARG A 879 -22.29 -29.80 31.11
CA ARG A 879 -21.03 -29.92 30.33
C ARG A 879 -20.84 -31.34 29.79
N LEU A 880 -21.86 -31.82 29.10
CA LEU A 880 -21.98 -33.11 28.43
C LEU A 880 -22.80 -32.91 27.16
N ALA A 881 -22.29 -33.32 25.99
CA ALA A 881 -22.98 -33.07 24.72
C ALA A 881 -22.59 -34.04 23.59
N GLY A 882 -22.85 -33.64 22.33
CA GLY A 882 -22.54 -34.43 21.14
C GLY A 882 -21.08 -34.86 21.02
N GLY A 883 -20.14 -34.02 21.47
CA GLY A 883 -18.71 -34.36 21.46
C GLY A 883 -18.36 -35.54 22.37
N ASP A 884 -19.15 -35.78 23.42
CA ASP A 884 -18.89 -36.82 24.42
C ASP A 884 -19.46 -38.19 24.01
N PHE A 885 -20.69 -38.24 23.47
CA PHE A 885 -21.34 -39.49 23.07
C PHE A 885 -21.17 -39.85 21.58
N PHE A 886 -21.00 -38.87 20.69
CA PHE A 886 -20.91 -39.10 19.24
C PHE A 886 -19.48 -38.97 18.75
N THR A 887 -18.87 -37.78 18.84
CA THR A 887 -17.51 -37.55 18.33
C THR A 887 -16.50 -38.46 19.01
N SER A 888 -16.46 -38.46 20.36
CA SER A 888 -15.51 -39.29 21.10
C SER A 888 -15.76 -40.79 20.90
N HIS A 889 -17.00 -41.19 20.58
CA HIS A 889 -17.32 -42.58 20.26
C HIS A 889 -16.72 -42.98 18.92
N ILE A 890 -16.93 -42.18 17.86
CA ILE A 890 -16.33 -42.44 16.55
C ILE A 890 -14.80 -42.41 16.64
N MET A 891 -14.22 -41.48 17.41
CA MET A 891 -12.77 -41.42 17.61
C MET A 891 -12.20 -42.66 18.32
N ALA A 892 -12.95 -43.27 19.24
CA ALA A 892 -12.56 -44.51 19.93
C ALA A 892 -12.83 -45.79 19.10
N ASN A 893 -13.79 -45.73 18.18
CA ASN A 893 -14.25 -46.84 17.34
C ASN A 893 -14.26 -46.42 15.85
N PRO A 894 -13.10 -46.04 15.26
CA PRO A 894 -13.03 -45.47 13.92
C PRO A 894 -13.58 -46.39 12.81
N GLU A 895 -13.63 -47.70 13.04
CA GLU A 895 -14.24 -48.70 12.17
C GLU A 895 -15.71 -48.41 11.81
N ILE A 896 -16.44 -47.63 12.63
CA ILE A 896 -17.80 -47.20 12.30
C ILE A 896 -17.84 -46.33 11.03
N LEU A 897 -16.74 -45.64 10.69
CA LEU A 897 -16.65 -44.85 9.47
C LEU A 897 -16.57 -45.72 8.22
N ASP A 898 -16.07 -46.95 8.32
CA ASP A 898 -16.10 -47.93 7.22
C ASP A 898 -17.54 -48.28 6.84
N ASP A 899 -18.42 -48.42 7.85
CA ASP A 899 -19.85 -48.66 7.63
C ASP A 899 -20.46 -47.52 6.78
N PHE A 900 -20.09 -46.27 7.05
CA PHE A 900 -20.54 -45.09 6.27
C PHE A 900 -19.80 -44.87 4.95
N GLY A 901 -18.88 -45.76 4.55
CA GLY A 901 -18.10 -45.65 3.32
C GLY A 901 -16.92 -44.68 3.39
N LEU A 902 -16.50 -44.26 4.59
CA LEU A 902 -15.43 -43.29 4.85
C LEU A 902 -14.14 -43.98 5.33
N ARG A 903 -13.72 -45.04 4.63
CA ARG A 903 -12.58 -45.88 5.04
C ARG A 903 -11.25 -45.12 5.17
N ALA A 904 -11.04 -44.10 4.34
CA ALA A 904 -9.86 -43.25 4.44
C ALA A 904 -9.82 -42.50 5.79
N TRP A 905 -10.95 -42.03 6.29
CA TRP A 905 -11.04 -41.31 7.57
C TRP A 905 -10.80 -42.27 8.74
N ALA A 906 -11.35 -43.49 8.69
CA ALA A 906 -11.09 -44.54 9.67
C ALA A 906 -9.58 -44.83 9.79
N GLY A 907 -8.89 -44.93 8.65
CA GLY A 907 -7.44 -45.12 8.58
C GLY A 907 -6.66 -43.98 9.22
N VAL A 908 -7.02 -42.73 8.92
CA VAL A 908 -6.37 -41.54 9.51
C VAL A 908 -6.55 -41.51 11.02
N ILE A 909 -7.79 -41.69 11.52
CA ILE A 909 -8.06 -41.67 12.96
C ILE A 909 -7.35 -42.82 13.68
N SER A 910 -7.33 -44.02 13.09
CA SER A 910 -6.60 -45.17 13.64
C SER A 910 -5.10 -44.89 13.80
N GLN A 911 -4.50 -44.21 12.83
CA GLN A 911 -3.09 -43.79 12.90
C GLN A 911 -2.87 -42.68 13.93
N LEU A 912 -3.78 -41.69 14.00
CA LEU A 912 -3.72 -40.63 15.01
C LEU A 912 -3.79 -41.20 16.43
N ASN A 913 -4.64 -42.20 16.67
CA ASN A 913 -4.74 -42.91 17.96
C ASN A 913 -3.43 -43.65 18.32
N GLN A 914 -2.61 -44.02 17.33
CA GLN A 914 -1.32 -44.68 17.54
C GLN A 914 -0.15 -43.69 17.73
N GLN A 915 -0.32 -42.40 17.44
CA GLN A 915 0.75 -41.40 17.57
C GLN A 915 1.26 -41.29 19.01
N PRO A 916 2.59 -41.22 19.25
CA PRO A 916 3.14 -41.12 20.60
C PRO A 916 3.05 -39.72 21.22
N ASN A 917 2.70 -38.69 20.44
CA ASN A 917 2.58 -37.31 20.93
C ASN A 917 1.36 -37.14 21.87
N GLY A 918 1.63 -36.89 23.16
CA GLY A 918 0.61 -36.70 24.20
C GLY A 918 -0.32 -35.53 23.93
N ASP A 919 0.21 -34.38 23.48
CA ASP A 919 -0.59 -33.18 23.22
C ASP A 919 -1.59 -33.38 22.07
N LEU A 920 -1.20 -34.17 21.06
CA LEU A 920 -2.07 -34.49 19.94
C LEU A 920 -3.20 -35.43 20.38
N ARG A 921 -2.90 -36.37 21.29
CA ARG A 921 -3.90 -37.27 21.90
C ARG A 921 -4.93 -36.50 22.73
N ASP A 922 -4.47 -35.53 23.52
CA ASP A 922 -5.35 -34.70 24.36
C ASP A 922 -6.30 -33.83 23.53
N ASN A 923 -5.95 -33.54 22.27
CA ASN A 923 -6.75 -32.73 21.36
C ASN A 923 -7.58 -33.54 20.33
N LEU A 924 -7.53 -34.88 20.36
CA LEU A 924 -8.25 -35.75 19.40
C LEU A 924 -9.74 -35.44 19.30
N ARG A 925 -10.37 -35.08 20.42
CA ARG A 925 -11.79 -34.67 20.42
C ARG A 925 -12.03 -33.51 19.45
N TYR A 926 -11.24 -32.45 19.53
CA TYR A 926 -11.44 -31.26 18.69
C TYR A 926 -11.11 -31.53 17.22
N ILE A 927 -10.14 -32.41 16.96
CA ILE A 927 -9.84 -32.89 15.61
C ILE A 927 -11.03 -33.64 15.03
N GLY A 928 -11.63 -34.54 15.82
CA GLY A 928 -12.88 -35.23 15.48
C GLY A 928 -14.03 -34.24 15.27
N GLU A 929 -14.20 -33.26 16.15
CA GLU A 929 -15.23 -32.22 15.99
C GLU A 929 -15.05 -31.43 14.69
N LEU A 930 -13.82 -31.10 14.30
CA LEU A 930 -13.53 -30.44 13.03
C LEU A 930 -13.93 -31.34 11.84
N LEU A 931 -13.41 -32.58 11.79
CA LEU A 931 -13.72 -33.56 10.73
C LEU A 931 -15.23 -33.84 10.58
N PHE A 932 -15.91 -34.04 11.70
CA PHE A 932 -17.33 -34.41 11.73
C PHE A 932 -18.26 -33.21 11.60
N SER A 933 -17.70 -31.98 11.58
CA SER A 933 -18.48 -30.77 11.37
C SER A 933 -18.70 -30.43 9.88
N GLY A 934 -18.07 -31.12 8.94
CA GLY A 934 -18.29 -30.90 7.51
C GLY A 934 -19.59 -31.54 6.98
N LYS A 935 -19.96 -31.24 5.73
CA LYS A 935 -21.09 -31.90 5.03
C LYS A 935 -20.79 -33.35 4.66
N THR A 936 -19.52 -33.72 4.50
CA THR A 936 -19.09 -35.06 4.06
C THR A 936 -19.64 -36.17 4.94
N LEU A 937 -19.52 -36.06 6.28
CA LEU A 937 -20.04 -37.07 7.20
C LEU A 937 -21.58 -37.09 7.21
N ASP A 938 -22.22 -35.91 7.23
CA ASP A 938 -23.68 -35.83 7.24
C ASP A 938 -24.29 -36.49 5.99
N ASN A 939 -23.72 -36.24 4.81
CA ASN A 939 -24.12 -36.87 3.54
C ASN A 939 -23.84 -38.38 3.53
N ALA A 940 -22.69 -38.81 4.06
CA ALA A 940 -22.34 -40.23 4.16
C ALA A 940 -23.30 -40.99 5.08
N ILE A 941 -23.65 -40.40 6.22
CA ILE A 941 -24.66 -40.95 7.14
C ILE A 941 -26.01 -41.03 6.42
N GLU A 942 -26.47 -39.95 5.77
CA GLU A 942 -27.76 -39.94 5.08
C GLU A 942 -27.87 -41.02 4.00
N ARG A 943 -26.82 -41.21 3.22
CA ARG A 943 -26.75 -42.24 2.17
C ARG A 943 -26.79 -43.66 2.71
N GLU A 944 -26.02 -43.94 3.76
CA GLU A 944 -25.80 -45.32 4.24
C GLU A 944 -26.72 -45.74 5.40
N TRP A 945 -27.41 -44.80 6.06
CA TRP A 945 -28.13 -45.04 7.32
C TRP A 945 -29.07 -46.24 7.28
N SER A 946 -29.89 -46.39 6.23
CA SER A 946 -30.84 -47.49 6.10
C SER A 946 -30.16 -48.86 6.08
N ARG A 947 -28.96 -48.93 5.47
CA ARG A 947 -28.15 -50.15 5.36
C ARG A 947 -27.40 -50.47 6.65
N VAL A 948 -26.85 -49.46 7.32
CA VAL A 948 -25.90 -49.67 8.43
C VAL A 948 -26.48 -49.49 9.81
N SER A 949 -27.70 -48.99 9.95
CA SER A 949 -28.31 -48.75 11.27
C SER A 949 -28.44 -50.00 12.15
N GLY A 950 -28.35 -51.20 11.58
CA GLY A 950 -28.35 -52.49 12.29
C GLY A 950 -26.98 -53.11 12.53
N THR A 951 -25.87 -52.50 12.10
CA THR A 951 -24.52 -53.04 12.35
C THR A 951 -24.17 -52.96 13.84
N ASP A 952 -23.26 -53.83 14.28
CA ASP A 952 -22.80 -53.84 15.67
C ASP A 952 -22.18 -52.49 16.08
N ASN A 953 -21.40 -51.86 15.19
CA ASN A 953 -20.77 -50.55 15.44
C ASN A 953 -21.83 -49.46 15.68
N VAL A 954 -22.85 -49.38 14.81
CA VAL A 954 -23.91 -48.37 14.94
C VAL A 954 -24.84 -48.70 16.13
N ARG A 955 -25.05 -49.97 16.45
CA ARG A 955 -25.76 -50.38 17.68
C ARG A 955 -25.04 -49.87 18.93
N VAL A 956 -23.72 -50.03 19.00
CA VAL A 956 -22.90 -49.56 20.12
C VAL A 956 -22.95 -48.03 20.25
N LEU A 957 -22.94 -47.29 19.14
CA LEU A 957 -23.16 -45.84 19.13
C LEU A 957 -24.55 -45.47 19.68
N LYS A 958 -25.61 -46.20 19.29
CA LYS A 958 -26.97 -45.98 19.80
C LYS A 958 -27.04 -46.22 21.31
N GLU A 959 -26.40 -47.27 21.83
CA GLU A 959 -26.35 -47.54 23.27
C GLU A 959 -25.72 -46.36 24.04
N THR A 960 -24.58 -45.84 23.56
CA THR A 960 -23.93 -44.66 24.16
C THR A 960 -24.85 -43.44 24.12
N ALA A 961 -25.47 -43.17 22.97
CA ALA A 961 -26.36 -42.03 22.78
C ALA A 961 -27.65 -42.14 23.62
N PHE A 962 -28.20 -43.34 23.79
CA PHE A 962 -29.39 -43.57 24.61
C PHE A 962 -29.09 -43.38 26.09
N VAL A 963 -27.94 -43.85 26.60
CA VAL A 963 -27.53 -43.57 27.99
C VAL A 963 -27.38 -42.06 28.22
N PHE A 964 -26.74 -41.35 27.30
CA PHE A 964 -26.67 -39.88 27.35
C PHE A 964 -28.07 -39.24 27.41
N LEU A 965 -28.95 -39.59 26.47
CA LEU A 965 -30.27 -38.97 26.36
C LEU A 965 -31.16 -39.32 27.57
N GLY A 966 -31.10 -40.56 28.04
CA GLY A 966 -31.84 -41.00 29.22
C GLY A 966 -31.38 -40.31 30.48
N GLY A 967 -30.07 -40.11 30.65
CA GLY A 967 -29.52 -39.36 31.77
C GLY A 967 -29.91 -37.88 31.71
N LEU A 968 -29.89 -37.27 30.53
CA LEU A 968 -30.37 -35.90 30.31
C LEU A 968 -31.87 -35.76 30.65
N ALA A 969 -32.70 -36.69 30.17
CA ALA A 969 -34.13 -36.74 30.46
C ALA A 969 -34.39 -36.90 31.97
N TRP A 970 -33.65 -37.77 32.65
CA TRP A 970 -33.72 -37.94 34.10
C TRP A 970 -33.36 -36.66 34.85
N PHE A 971 -32.23 -36.04 34.48
CA PHE A 971 -31.77 -34.79 35.08
C PHE A 971 -32.82 -33.67 34.96
N VAL A 972 -33.38 -33.46 33.76
CA VAL A 972 -34.46 -32.48 33.55
C VAL A 972 -35.70 -32.82 34.38
N GLY A 973 -36.10 -34.09 34.43
CA GLY A 973 -37.24 -34.52 35.23
C GLY A 973 -37.06 -34.28 36.73
N ARG A 974 -35.85 -34.43 37.27
CA ARG A 974 -35.55 -34.07 38.68
C ARG A 974 -35.70 -32.58 38.93
N HIS A 975 -35.28 -31.73 37.99
CA HIS A 975 -35.56 -30.29 38.07
C HIS A 975 -37.05 -29.98 38.00
N LEU A 976 -37.81 -30.65 37.14
CA LEU A 976 -39.27 -30.50 37.10
C LEU A 976 -39.93 -30.92 38.41
N ARG A 977 -39.46 -32.00 39.06
CA ARG A 977 -39.96 -32.41 40.37
C ARG A 977 -39.82 -31.29 41.39
N ASN A 978 -38.69 -30.59 41.38
CA ASN A 978 -38.47 -29.48 42.29
C ASN A 978 -39.36 -28.28 41.95
N LEU A 979 -39.54 -27.95 40.67
CA LEU A 979 -40.49 -26.92 40.26
C LEU A 979 -41.94 -27.25 40.66
N ILE A 980 -42.32 -28.53 40.68
CA ILE A 980 -43.62 -29.00 41.18
C ILE A 980 -43.70 -28.87 42.70
N ASN A 981 -42.67 -29.32 43.42
CA ASN A 981 -42.61 -29.22 44.88
C ASN A 981 -42.63 -27.75 45.35
N ASP A 982 -42.02 -26.85 44.57
CA ASP A 982 -42.00 -25.40 44.80
C ASP A 982 -43.32 -24.72 44.38
N GLY A 983 -44.29 -25.46 43.83
CA GLY A 983 -45.58 -24.93 43.38
C GLY A 983 -45.53 -24.07 42.11
N LYS A 984 -44.40 -24.05 41.38
CA LYS A 984 -44.23 -23.29 40.14
C LYS A 984 -44.88 -23.97 38.93
N ILE A 985 -45.03 -25.29 38.99
CA ILE A 985 -45.69 -26.11 37.97
C ILE A 985 -46.69 -27.03 38.66
N LYS A 986 -47.86 -27.26 38.06
CA LYS A 986 -48.84 -28.22 38.57
C LYS A 986 -48.50 -29.63 38.08
N GLN A 987 -48.70 -30.65 38.91
CA GLN A 987 -48.35 -32.03 38.55
C GLN A 987 -49.10 -32.56 37.32
N ASP A 988 -50.31 -32.07 37.05
CA ASP A 988 -51.13 -32.44 35.89
C ASP A 988 -50.52 -31.99 34.55
N THR A 989 -49.64 -30.98 34.53
CA THR A 989 -48.97 -30.53 33.31
C THR A 989 -47.93 -31.52 32.80
N LEU A 990 -47.49 -32.48 33.62
CA LEU A 990 -46.62 -33.58 33.18
C LEU A 990 -47.28 -34.47 32.10
N GLY A 991 -48.61 -34.42 31.99
CA GLY A 991 -49.36 -35.11 30.94
C GLY A 991 -49.26 -34.46 29.55
N ASP A 992 -48.65 -33.29 29.42
CA ASP A 992 -48.52 -32.54 28.16
C ASP A 992 -47.15 -31.84 28.07
N ILE A 993 -46.09 -32.64 28.00
CA ILE A 993 -44.71 -32.17 27.82
C ILE A 993 -44.38 -32.11 26.33
N ALA A 994 -43.81 -30.99 25.89
CA ALA A 994 -43.17 -30.86 24.59
C ALA A 994 -41.66 -30.63 24.78
N ALA A 995 -40.83 -31.46 24.16
CA ALA A 995 -39.39 -31.34 24.13
C ALA A 995 -38.92 -30.97 22.72
N ALA A 996 -37.96 -30.06 22.60
CA ALA A 996 -37.35 -29.67 21.34
C ALA A 996 -35.85 -29.95 21.37
N PHE A 997 -35.38 -30.68 20.37
CA PHE A 997 -33.96 -30.90 20.15
C PHE A 997 -33.40 -29.85 19.19
N CYS A 998 -32.46 -29.06 19.70
CA CYS A 998 -31.73 -28.02 18.98
C CYS A 998 -30.23 -28.36 18.96
N GLY A 999 -29.49 -27.60 18.15
CA GLY A 999 -28.04 -27.74 18.07
C GLY A 999 -27.58 -28.96 17.28
N ARG A 1000 -26.32 -28.96 16.86
CA ARG A 1000 -25.79 -29.99 15.96
C ARG A 1000 -25.69 -31.37 16.62
N GLY A 1001 -25.39 -31.43 17.91
CA GLY A 1001 -25.28 -32.68 18.66
C GLY A 1001 -26.60 -33.45 18.71
N SER A 1002 -27.73 -32.80 18.43
CA SER A 1002 -29.03 -33.47 18.31
C SER A 1002 -29.24 -34.27 17.02
N GLY A 1003 -28.34 -34.13 16.02
CA GLY A 1003 -28.53 -34.69 14.68
C GLY A 1003 -28.71 -36.21 14.63
N LEU A 1004 -28.17 -36.97 15.60
CA LEU A 1004 -28.44 -38.41 15.72
C LEU A 1004 -29.87 -38.69 16.21
N PHE A 1005 -30.32 -37.96 17.24
CA PHE A 1005 -31.67 -38.10 17.79
C PHE A 1005 -32.74 -37.67 16.81
N ALA A 1006 -32.47 -36.59 16.06
CA ALA A 1006 -33.26 -36.14 14.93
C ALA A 1006 -33.54 -37.27 13.93
N ARG A 1007 -32.47 -37.98 13.52
CA ARG A 1007 -32.55 -39.10 12.57
C ARG A 1007 -33.28 -40.32 13.16
N LEU A 1008 -33.13 -40.58 14.45
CA LEU A 1008 -33.79 -41.70 15.13
C LEU A 1008 -35.27 -41.44 15.47
N HIS A 1009 -35.67 -40.18 15.58
CA HIS A 1009 -37.05 -39.81 15.87
C HIS A 1009 -37.88 -39.54 14.60
N GLY A 1010 -37.30 -38.83 13.63
CA GLY A 1010 -38.01 -38.38 12.43
C GLY A 1010 -38.68 -37.01 12.61
N LYS A 1011 -39.47 -36.60 11.61
CA LYS A 1011 -40.06 -35.25 11.52
C LYS A 1011 -41.40 -35.09 12.25
N ASP A 1012 -42.11 -36.18 12.52
CA ASP A 1012 -43.41 -36.14 13.21
C ASP A 1012 -43.21 -36.00 14.72
N PRO A 1013 -43.58 -34.86 15.35
CA PRO A 1013 -43.34 -34.63 16.77
C PRO A 1013 -44.10 -35.59 17.69
N ARG A 1014 -45.11 -36.32 17.19
CA ARG A 1014 -45.91 -37.26 17.98
C ARG A 1014 -45.50 -38.72 17.75
N ALA A 1015 -44.43 -38.96 17.00
CA ALA A 1015 -43.97 -40.30 16.69
C ALA A 1015 -43.56 -41.06 17.97
N GLN A 1016 -44.00 -42.31 18.09
CA GLN A 1016 -43.65 -43.19 19.22
C GLN A 1016 -42.40 -44.01 18.90
N THR A 1017 -41.25 -43.35 18.86
CA THR A 1017 -39.95 -43.97 18.58
C THR A 1017 -39.19 -44.32 19.86
N ALA A 1018 -38.03 -44.95 19.73
CA ALA A 1018 -37.12 -45.17 20.86
C ALA A 1018 -36.76 -43.86 21.58
N ILE A 1019 -36.65 -42.76 20.85
CA ILE A 1019 -36.36 -41.43 21.39
C ILE A 1019 -37.48 -40.95 22.30
N SER A 1020 -38.73 -40.91 21.82
CA SER A 1020 -39.85 -40.44 22.64
C SER A 1020 -40.18 -41.39 23.81
N LYS A 1021 -39.88 -42.70 23.68
CA LYS A 1021 -39.87 -43.64 24.82
C LYS A 1021 -38.84 -43.26 25.88
N ILE A 1022 -37.58 -43.01 25.50
CA ILE A 1022 -36.54 -42.59 26.45
C ILE A 1022 -36.93 -41.27 27.15
N MET A 1023 -37.53 -40.33 26.40
CA MET A 1023 -37.98 -39.05 26.95
C MET A 1023 -39.11 -39.17 27.99
N LEU A 1024 -39.80 -40.32 28.11
CA LEU A 1024 -40.71 -40.59 29.23
C LEU A 1024 -40.00 -40.47 30.59
N LEU A 1025 -38.68 -40.65 30.65
CA LEU A 1025 -37.89 -40.49 31.87
C LEU A 1025 -38.01 -39.10 32.47
N ILE A 1026 -38.34 -38.06 31.68
CA ILE A 1026 -38.61 -36.72 32.21
C ILE A 1026 -39.78 -36.77 33.21
N ALA A 1027 -40.93 -37.32 32.78
CA ALA A 1027 -42.12 -37.42 33.63
C ALA A 1027 -41.92 -38.41 34.79
N VAL A 1028 -41.24 -39.55 34.54
CA VAL A 1028 -40.93 -40.54 35.59
C VAL A 1028 -40.03 -39.93 36.68
N ALA A 1029 -38.95 -39.26 36.29
CA ALA A 1029 -38.06 -38.57 37.22
C ALA A 1029 -38.74 -37.36 37.87
N ALA A 1030 -39.74 -36.75 37.25
CA ALA A 1030 -40.60 -35.74 37.87
C ALA A 1030 -41.55 -36.32 38.93
N GLY A 1031 -41.81 -37.64 38.93
CA GLY A 1031 -42.64 -38.33 39.91
C GLY A 1031 -43.97 -38.86 39.35
N ASP A 1032 -44.17 -38.83 38.03
CA ASP A 1032 -45.34 -39.43 37.40
C ASP A 1032 -45.23 -40.96 37.34
N THR A 1033 -46.27 -41.64 37.80
CA THR A 1033 -46.35 -43.11 37.78
C THR A 1033 -47.00 -43.64 36.51
N ARG A 1034 -47.64 -42.78 35.70
CA ARG A 1034 -48.29 -43.12 34.43
C ARG A 1034 -47.95 -42.09 33.34
N PRO A 1035 -46.66 -41.97 32.98
CA PRO A 1035 -46.20 -40.94 32.05
C PRO A 1035 -46.84 -41.11 30.66
N LYS A 1036 -47.27 -39.99 30.08
CA LYS A 1036 -47.69 -39.93 28.67
C LYS A 1036 -46.48 -39.65 27.77
N PHE A 1037 -46.56 -40.08 26.51
CA PHE A 1037 -45.54 -39.77 25.52
C PHE A 1037 -45.38 -38.25 25.35
N PRO A 1038 -44.17 -37.70 25.54
CA PRO A 1038 -43.92 -36.31 25.24
C PRO A 1038 -43.95 -36.09 23.72
N GLN A 1039 -44.34 -34.88 23.32
CA GLN A 1039 -44.13 -34.41 21.95
C GLN A 1039 -42.64 -34.10 21.79
N VAL A 1040 -41.99 -34.60 20.75
CA VAL A 1040 -40.55 -34.41 20.52
C VAL A 1040 -40.33 -33.72 19.18
N GLN A 1041 -40.06 -32.43 19.20
CA GLN A 1041 -39.73 -31.67 18.01
C GLN A 1041 -38.23 -31.70 17.76
N VAL A 1042 -37.88 -31.71 16.48
CA VAL A 1042 -36.51 -31.52 16.01
C VAL A 1042 -36.46 -30.18 15.30
N SER A 1043 -35.42 -29.39 15.56
CA SER A 1043 -35.20 -28.15 14.84
C SER A 1043 -35.13 -28.38 13.32
N PRO A 1044 -35.80 -27.54 12.51
CA PRO A 1044 -35.79 -27.69 11.05
C PRO A 1044 -34.42 -27.37 10.44
N VAL A 1045 -33.62 -26.53 11.10
CA VAL A 1045 -32.28 -26.13 10.66
C VAL A 1045 -31.36 -26.21 11.88
N PRO A 1046 -30.80 -27.40 12.18
CA PRO A 1046 -29.92 -27.59 13.31
C PRO A 1046 -28.77 -26.59 13.33
N LYS A 1047 -28.43 -26.06 14.52
CA LYS A 1047 -27.36 -25.09 14.83
C LYS A 1047 -27.73 -23.61 14.65
N ILE A 1048 -28.71 -23.24 13.83
CA ILE A 1048 -29.04 -21.82 13.61
C ILE A 1048 -29.87 -21.18 14.73
N GLU A 1049 -30.49 -22.01 15.58
CA GLU A 1049 -31.60 -21.63 16.46
C GLU A 1049 -31.23 -20.49 17.40
N VAL A 1050 -30.00 -20.52 17.93
CA VAL A 1050 -29.47 -19.49 18.83
C VAL A 1050 -29.28 -18.16 18.10
N ALA A 1051 -28.57 -18.15 16.96
CA ALA A 1051 -28.33 -16.93 16.21
C ALA A 1051 -29.63 -16.32 15.65
N ALA A 1052 -30.48 -17.14 15.03
CA ALA A 1052 -31.80 -16.71 14.54
C ALA A 1052 -32.71 -16.25 15.69
N GLY A 1053 -32.66 -16.94 16.83
CA GLY A 1053 -33.41 -16.61 18.03
C GLY A 1053 -33.06 -15.24 18.61
N MET A 1054 -31.78 -14.86 18.60
CA MET A 1054 -31.35 -13.50 18.98
C MET A 1054 -31.92 -12.42 18.06
N ILE A 1055 -32.00 -12.68 16.75
CA ILE A 1055 -32.62 -11.75 15.78
C ILE A 1055 -34.11 -11.59 16.09
N ILE A 1056 -34.84 -12.69 16.34
CA ILE A 1056 -36.27 -12.68 16.68
C ILE A 1056 -36.52 -11.94 18.00
N ALA A 1057 -35.74 -12.26 19.04
CA ALA A 1057 -35.89 -11.65 20.36
C ALA A 1057 -35.71 -10.13 20.32
N ASN A 1058 -34.75 -9.63 19.53
CA ASN A 1058 -34.52 -8.20 19.36
C ASN A 1058 -35.53 -7.51 18.43
N GLY A 1059 -36.04 -8.20 17.41
CA GLY A 1059 -37.13 -7.72 16.57
C GLY A 1059 -38.39 -7.40 17.39
N ARG A 1060 -38.68 -8.20 18.43
CA ARG A 1060 -39.79 -7.96 19.37
C ARG A 1060 -39.54 -6.77 20.30
N ARG A 1061 -38.28 -6.42 20.60
CA ARG A 1061 -37.91 -5.26 21.45
C ARG A 1061 -37.96 -3.93 20.71
N THR A 1062 -37.75 -3.91 19.39
CA THR A 1062 -37.68 -2.67 18.59
C THR A 1062 -39.05 -2.11 18.17
N SER A 1063 -40.14 -2.86 18.37
CA SER A 1063 -41.52 -2.40 18.16
C SER A 1063 -42.12 -1.67 19.37
N ALA A 1064 -41.40 -1.55 20.48
CA ALA A 1064 -41.75 -0.69 21.61
C ALA A 1064 -40.88 0.58 21.55
N GLU A 1065 -41.50 1.76 21.67
CA GLU A 1065 -40.82 3.05 21.50
C GLU A 1065 -39.60 3.24 22.45
N PRO A 1066 -38.57 3.99 22.02
CA PRO A 1066 -37.32 4.09 22.76
C PRO A 1066 -37.42 5.14 23.88
N THR A 1067 -37.48 4.71 25.14
CA THR A 1067 -37.10 5.55 26.29
C THR A 1067 -35.68 5.23 26.73
N SER A 1068 -34.96 6.30 27.13
CA SER A 1068 -33.54 6.39 27.52
C SER A 1068 -32.87 5.17 28.17
N PRO A 1069 -31.52 5.04 28.01
CA PRO A 1069 -30.77 3.93 28.57
C PRO A 1069 -30.69 4.07 30.10
N MET A 1070 -31.56 3.36 30.82
CA MET A 1070 -31.28 2.97 32.19
C MET A 1070 -30.51 1.67 32.18
N ALA A 1071 -29.38 1.65 32.91
CA ALA A 1071 -28.67 0.45 33.25
C ALA A 1071 -29.61 -0.43 34.09
N ASN A 1072 -30.19 -1.46 33.46
CA ASN A 1072 -30.93 -2.50 34.16
C ASN A 1072 -29.97 -3.64 34.47
N GLU A 1073 -29.39 -3.59 35.67
CA GLU A 1073 -29.26 -4.82 36.45
C GLU A 1073 -30.67 -5.27 36.86
N SER A 1074 -30.87 -6.59 36.91
CA SER A 1074 -32.09 -7.34 37.22
C SER A 1074 -33.08 -7.58 36.07
N GLY A 1075 -33.59 -8.81 36.07
CA GLY A 1075 -34.61 -9.30 35.18
C GLY A 1075 -35.93 -8.55 35.31
N ILE A 1076 -36.83 -8.91 34.41
CA ILE A 1076 -38.14 -8.31 34.25
C ILE A 1076 -38.94 -8.42 35.56
N ASP A 1077 -39.27 -7.27 36.16
CA ASP A 1077 -40.35 -7.12 37.14
C ASP A 1077 -41.30 -5.99 36.69
N PHE A 1078 -42.61 -6.26 36.77
CA PHE A 1078 -43.70 -5.34 36.44
C PHE A 1078 -44.52 -5.12 37.71
N GLY A 1079 -44.29 -4.00 38.41
CA GLY A 1079 -45.12 -3.54 39.54
C GLY A 1079 -46.47 -3.01 39.06
N ASP A 1080 -47.53 -2.89 39.87
CA ASP A 1080 -47.60 -2.66 41.30
C ASP A 1080 -49.04 -2.90 41.80
N LEU A 1081 -49.23 -3.44 43.02
CA LEU A 1081 -50.45 -3.31 43.83
C LEU A 1081 -50.15 -3.73 45.29
N GLY A 1082 -49.61 -2.79 46.07
CA GLY A 1082 -50.21 -2.35 47.33
C GLY A 1082 -50.21 -3.24 48.59
N VAL A 1083 -49.63 -2.63 49.65
CA VAL A 1083 -50.03 -2.64 51.08
C VAL A 1083 -49.32 -3.63 52.03
N GLY A 1084 -48.30 -3.09 52.71
CA GLY A 1084 -48.33 -2.87 54.17
C GLY A 1084 -47.93 -4.03 55.11
N GLY A 1085 -46.79 -3.88 55.79
CA GLY A 1085 -46.47 -4.64 57.00
C GLY A 1085 -45.00 -4.55 57.39
N SER A 1086 -44.68 -3.68 58.36
CA SER A 1086 -43.34 -3.59 58.96
C SER A 1086 -42.97 -4.86 59.72
N THR A 1087 -41.72 -5.30 59.66
CA THR A 1087 -40.91 -5.56 60.86
C THR A 1087 -39.42 -5.56 60.54
N ASP A 1088 -38.75 -4.68 61.28
CA ASP A 1088 -37.34 -4.46 61.57
C ASP A 1088 -36.52 -5.74 61.85
N LEU A 1089 -35.38 -5.96 61.18
CA LEU A 1089 -34.24 -6.79 61.63
C LEU A 1089 -32.93 -6.48 60.86
N GLY A 1090 -32.04 -5.69 61.47
CA GLY A 1090 -30.57 -5.91 61.55
C GLY A 1090 -29.66 -5.68 60.33
N PRO A 1091 -28.57 -4.88 60.44
CA PRO A 1091 -27.57 -4.73 59.38
C PRO A 1091 -26.48 -5.79 59.52
N ASP A 1092 -26.48 -6.81 58.66
CA ASP A 1092 -25.29 -7.56 58.21
C ASP A 1092 -25.70 -8.74 57.31
N ARG A 1093 -25.95 -8.47 56.03
CA ARG A 1093 -25.84 -9.45 54.93
C ARG A 1093 -25.45 -8.71 53.64
N PRO A 1094 -24.39 -9.13 52.91
CA PRO A 1094 -24.17 -8.63 51.56
C PRO A 1094 -25.31 -9.08 50.65
N ALA A 1095 -25.93 -8.09 50.00
CA ALA A 1095 -27.01 -8.27 49.03
C ALA A 1095 -26.46 -8.85 47.72
N HIS A 1096 -26.34 -10.17 47.66
CA HIS A 1096 -26.25 -10.94 46.41
C HIS A 1096 -27.09 -12.21 46.57
N ALA A 1097 -28.40 -12.05 46.54
CA ALA A 1097 -29.34 -13.17 46.56
C ALA A 1097 -30.52 -12.87 45.62
N GLU A 1098 -30.24 -12.80 44.32
CA GLU A 1098 -31.27 -12.90 43.29
C GLU A 1098 -30.91 -14.02 42.31
N PHE A 1099 -31.75 -15.05 42.32
CA PHE A 1099 -31.81 -16.21 41.41
C PHE A 1099 -30.51 -17.00 41.15
N THR A 1100 -29.76 -17.34 42.19
CA THR A 1100 -28.98 -18.58 42.17
C THR A 1100 -29.90 -19.75 42.47
N SER A 1101 -29.98 -20.72 41.56
CA SER A 1101 -30.61 -22.01 41.88
C SER A 1101 -29.95 -22.56 43.14
N VAL A 1102 -30.73 -22.79 44.19
CA VAL A 1102 -30.33 -23.67 45.30
C VAL A 1102 -29.78 -24.94 44.64
N LYS A 1103 -28.49 -25.26 44.88
CA LYS A 1103 -27.83 -26.46 44.36
C LYS A 1103 -28.78 -27.63 44.54
N LEU A 1104 -29.30 -28.15 43.43
CA LEU A 1104 -29.99 -29.43 43.45
C LEU A 1104 -28.92 -30.49 43.71
N ASP A 1105 -29.02 -31.15 44.85
CA ASP A 1105 -28.30 -32.38 45.19
C ASP A 1105 -28.93 -33.54 44.38
N VAL A 1106 -28.71 -33.56 43.06
CA VAL A 1106 -28.86 -34.79 42.27
C VAL A 1106 -27.50 -35.46 42.36
N GLY A 1107 -27.32 -36.30 43.38
CA GLY A 1107 -26.07 -36.98 43.66
C GLY A 1107 -25.96 -38.34 42.98
N ILE A 1108 -24.85 -39.03 43.22
CA ILE A 1108 -24.61 -40.38 42.70
C ILE A 1108 -25.61 -41.42 43.21
N GLU A 1109 -26.30 -41.14 44.32
CA GLU A 1109 -27.36 -42.00 44.87
C GLU A 1109 -28.53 -42.22 43.89
N ASP A 1110 -28.71 -41.34 42.90
CA ASP A 1110 -29.73 -41.51 41.86
C ASP A 1110 -29.30 -42.51 40.76
N LEU A 1111 -28.07 -43.02 40.75
CA LEU A 1111 -27.55 -43.91 39.71
C LEU A 1111 -28.40 -45.19 39.54
N ASP A 1112 -28.67 -45.91 40.61
CA ASP A 1112 -29.40 -47.18 40.53
C ASP A 1112 -30.88 -46.98 40.16
N SER A 1113 -31.48 -45.89 40.67
CA SER A 1113 -32.84 -45.47 40.31
C SER A 1113 -32.94 -45.11 38.82
N PHE A 1114 -31.97 -44.35 38.32
CA PHE A 1114 -31.85 -44.00 36.90
C PHE A 1114 -31.68 -45.25 36.04
N LEU A 1115 -30.72 -46.12 36.34
CA LEU A 1115 -30.44 -47.31 35.54
C LEU A 1115 -31.65 -48.28 35.51
N SER A 1116 -32.36 -48.42 36.63
CA SER A 1116 -33.58 -49.22 36.70
C SER A 1116 -34.71 -48.65 35.85
N ALA A 1117 -34.94 -47.33 35.90
CA ALA A 1117 -35.94 -46.67 35.08
C ALA A 1117 -35.57 -46.67 33.60
N PHE A 1118 -34.30 -46.41 33.29
CA PHE A 1118 -33.73 -46.43 31.94
C PHE A 1118 -33.93 -47.80 31.27
N ALA A 1119 -33.66 -48.90 31.98
CA ALA A 1119 -33.81 -50.25 31.45
C ALA A 1119 -35.24 -50.56 30.97
N LYS A 1120 -36.26 -49.94 31.59
CA LYS A 1120 -37.67 -50.12 31.22
C LYS A 1120 -38.05 -49.42 29.93
N VAL A 1121 -37.36 -48.33 29.56
CA VAL A 1121 -37.71 -47.50 28.40
C VAL A 1121 -36.77 -47.65 27.22
N ALA A 1122 -35.48 -47.94 27.47
CA ALA A 1122 -34.44 -47.97 26.44
C ALA A 1122 -34.35 -49.31 25.70
N GLY A 1123 -34.96 -50.37 26.24
CA GLY A 1123 -34.92 -51.72 25.66
C GLY A 1123 -33.65 -52.51 25.97
N PHE A 1124 -32.75 -51.98 26.80
CA PHE A 1124 -31.60 -52.70 27.33
C PHE A 1124 -31.23 -52.19 28.72
N SER A 1125 -30.56 -53.03 29.51
CA SER A 1125 -30.02 -52.68 30.82
C SER A 1125 -28.51 -52.47 30.77
N VAL A 1126 -28.01 -51.59 31.64
CA VAL A 1126 -26.58 -51.31 31.83
C VAL A 1126 -26.17 -51.87 33.18
N ALA A 1127 -25.30 -52.88 33.19
CA ALA A 1127 -24.81 -53.49 34.42
C ALA A 1127 -23.37 -53.05 34.72
N LEU A 1128 -23.19 -52.40 35.88
CA LEU A 1128 -21.89 -51.97 36.40
C LEU A 1128 -21.39 -52.93 37.48
N ASP A 1129 -20.18 -53.46 37.33
CA ASP A 1129 -19.50 -54.22 38.38
C ASP A 1129 -18.85 -53.31 39.44
N GLU A 1130 -18.29 -53.89 40.50
CA GLU A 1130 -17.70 -53.15 41.62
C GLU A 1130 -16.48 -52.33 41.20
N ALA A 1131 -15.65 -52.85 40.29
CA ALA A 1131 -14.47 -52.15 39.78
C ALA A 1131 -14.87 -50.95 38.91
N GLN A 1132 -15.89 -51.11 38.07
CA GLN A 1132 -16.47 -50.05 37.24
C GLN A 1132 -17.12 -48.97 38.11
N ARG A 1133 -17.86 -49.35 39.17
CA ARG A 1133 -18.42 -48.40 40.14
C ARG A 1133 -17.33 -47.60 40.85
N ALA A 1134 -16.25 -48.26 41.29
CA ALA A 1134 -15.11 -47.58 41.90
C ALA A 1134 -14.42 -46.60 40.93
N LYS A 1135 -14.23 -46.99 39.66
CA LYS A 1135 -13.68 -46.07 38.64
C LYS A 1135 -14.62 -44.92 38.31
N LEU A 1136 -15.92 -45.16 38.32
CA LEU A 1136 -16.92 -44.12 38.11
C LEU A 1136 -16.84 -43.04 39.20
N LEU A 1137 -16.75 -43.45 40.47
CA LEU A 1137 -16.54 -42.56 41.62
C LEU A 1137 -15.24 -41.75 41.51
N ASN A 1138 -14.13 -42.41 41.18
CA ASN A 1138 -12.85 -41.73 40.99
C ASN A 1138 -12.90 -40.72 39.83
N GLY A 1139 -13.59 -41.07 38.74
CA GLY A 1139 -13.77 -40.20 37.58
C GLY A 1139 -14.58 -38.92 37.90
N ILE A 1140 -15.57 -39.00 38.79
CA ILE A 1140 -16.30 -37.82 39.28
C ILE A 1140 -15.34 -36.89 40.03
N ALA A 1141 -14.57 -37.43 40.97
CA ALA A 1141 -13.59 -36.66 41.72
C ALA A 1141 -12.46 -36.08 40.83
N ASP A 1142 -12.11 -36.76 39.74
CA ASP A 1142 -11.18 -36.26 38.73
C ASP A 1142 -11.77 -35.06 37.95
N ILE A 1143 -13.05 -35.13 37.58
CA ILE A 1143 -13.76 -34.01 36.92
C ILE A 1143 -13.81 -32.80 37.84
N ASP A 1144 -14.16 -32.98 39.12
CA ASP A 1144 -14.22 -31.89 40.09
C ASP A 1144 -12.86 -31.24 40.31
N ARG A 1145 -11.79 -32.05 40.39
CA ARG A 1145 -10.41 -31.53 40.48
C ARG A 1145 -10.02 -30.77 39.21
N ALA A 1146 -10.38 -31.29 38.03
CA ALA A 1146 -10.12 -30.62 36.76
C ALA A 1146 -10.89 -29.29 36.68
N ASP A 1147 -12.12 -29.24 37.17
CA ASP A 1147 -12.92 -28.03 37.19
C ASP A 1147 -12.38 -26.97 38.13
N ILE A 1148 -11.95 -27.36 39.34
CA ILE A 1148 -11.26 -26.46 40.28
C ILE A 1148 -9.98 -25.92 39.64
N ARG A 1149 -9.17 -26.80 39.05
CA ARG A 1149 -7.91 -26.43 38.39
C ARG A 1149 -8.14 -25.45 37.23
N ASP A 1150 -9.19 -25.67 36.45
CA ASP A 1150 -9.56 -24.84 35.30
C ASP A 1150 -10.41 -23.62 35.72
N GLY A 1151 -10.69 -23.45 37.02
CA GLY A 1151 -11.49 -22.37 37.61
C GLY A 1151 -12.99 -22.42 37.28
N ARG A 1152 -13.50 -23.54 36.74
CA ARG A 1152 -14.91 -23.69 36.33
C ARG A 1152 -15.81 -23.91 37.55
N VAL A 1153 -17.09 -23.54 37.41
CA VAL A 1153 -18.12 -23.91 38.38
C VAL A 1153 -18.28 -25.43 38.34
N GLN A 1154 -18.13 -26.09 39.48
CA GLN A 1154 -18.33 -27.54 39.59
C GLN A 1154 -19.73 -27.94 39.09
N GLN A 1155 -19.79 -29.02 38.33
CA GLN A 1155 -21.05 -29.59 37.86
C GLN A 1155 -21.83 -30.24 39.02
N SER A 1156 -23.12 -30.53 38.82
CA SER A 1156 -23.80 -31.45 39.74
C SER A 1156 -23.14 -32.82 39.68
N GLU A 1157 -23.11 -33.52 40.81
CA GLU A 1157 -22.52 -34.87 40.90
C GLU A 1157 -23.13 -35.82 39.87
N PHE A 1158 -24.45 -35.78 39.64
CA PHE A 1158 -25.11 -36.57 38.60
C PHE A 1158 -24.63 -36.22 37.18
N SER A 1159 -24.36 -34.95 36.87
CA SER A 1159 -23.83 -34.57 35.55
C SER A 1159 -22.42 -35.12 35.35
N ALA A 1160 -21.56 -35.03 36.37
CA ALA A 1160 -20.22 -35.61 36.34
C ALA A 1160 -20.28 -37.15 36.23
N MET A 1161 -21.14 -37.78 37.01
CA MET A 1161 -21.42 -39.23 36.97
C MET A 1161 -21.85 -39.68 35.58
N LEU A 1162 -22.82 -38.98 34.98
CA LEU A 1162 -23.33 -39.29 33.65
C LEU A 1162 -22.23 -39.13 32.59
N LYS A 1163 -21.38 -38.10 32.71
CA LYS A 1163 -20.25 -37.89 31.80
C LYS A 1163 -19.25 -39.04 31.84
N VAL A 1164 -18.92 -39.54 33.03
CA VAL A 1164 -18.04 -40.71 33.19
C VAL A 1164 -18.72 -41.96 32.64
N LEU A 1165 -20.00 -42.18 32.94
CA LEU A 1165 -20.76 -43.34 32.44
C LEU A 1165 -20.84 -43.36 30.91
N VAL A 1166 -21.14 -42.22 30.27
CA VAL A 1166 -21.09 -42.07 28.80
C VAL A 1166 -19.68 -42.35 28.26
N GLY A 1167 -18.65 -41.90 28.99
CA GLY A 1167 -17.25 -42.18 28.70
C GLY A 1167 -16.87 -43.67 28.79
N PHE A 1168 -17.56 -44.46 29.62
CA PHE A 1168 -17.41 -45.91 29.65
C PHE A 1168 -18.20 -46.60 28.53
N MET A 1169 -19.41 -46.12 28.26
CA MET A 1169 -20.29 -46.63 27.22
C MET A 1169 -19.79 -46.41 25.79
N ARG A 1170 -18.76 -45.58 25.56
CA ARG A 1170 -18.13 -45.39 24.25
C ARG A 1170 -16.93 -46.31 23.99
N LEU A 1171 -16.43 -47.00 25.02
CA LEU A 1171 -15.29 -47.92 24.87
C LEU A 1171 -15.65 -49.14 24.03
N ARG A 1172 -14.66 -49.83 23.46
CA ARG A 1172 -14.91 -50.98 22.58
C ARG A 1172 -15.60 -52.13 23.32
N PRO A 1173 -16.45 -52.91 22.65
CA PRO A 1173 -16.93 -54.18 23.19
C PRO A 1173 -15.75 -55.08 23.61
N GLY A 1174 -15.71 -55.49 24.87
CA GLY A 1174 -14.61 -56.27 25.45
C GLY A 1174 -13.60 -55.46 26.26
N ASP A 1175 -13.66 -54.12 26.25
CA ASP A 1175 -12.90 -53.29 27.19
C ASP A 1175 -13.39 -53.55 28.63
N PRO A 1176 -12.50 -53.81 29.60
CA PRO A 1176 -12.89 -54.09 30.98
C PRO A 1176 -13.67 -52.95 31.65
N LEU A 1177 -13.57 -51.72 31.14
CA LEU A 1177 -14.33 -50.57 31.65
C LEU A 1177 -15.65 -50.33 30.93
N ARG A 1178 -15.93 -51.00 29.81
CA ARG A 1178 -17.26 -50.91 29.18
C ARG A 1178 -18.26 -51.73 30.01
N PRO A 1179 -19.38 -51.13 30.48
CA PRO A 1179 -20.42 -51.87 31.17
C PRO A 1179 -21.07 -52.88 30.24
N LYS A 1180 -21.53 -54.01 30.80
CA LYS A 1180 -22.27 -55.00 29.99
C LYS A 1180 -23.66 -54.47 29.69
N THR A 1181 -24.03 -54.45 28.41
CA THR A 1181 -25.39 -54.17 27.94
C THR A 1181 -26.16 -55.47 27.71
N VAL A 1182 -27.37 -55.57 28.26
CA VAL A 1182 -28.26 -56.72 28.05
C VAL A 1182 -29.55 -56.20 27.45
N TRP A 1183 -29.77 -56.50 26.17
CA TRP A 1183 -31.00 -56.16 25.45
C TRP A 1183 -32.15 -57.01 25.98
N ASN A 1184 -33.24 -56.33 26.34
CA ASN A 1184 -34.48 -56.99 26.76
C ASN A 1184 -35.15 -57.51 25.48
N GLY A 1185 -35.26 -58.84 25.38
CA GLY A 1185 -35.95 -59.51 24.26
C GLY A 1185 -37.43 -59.20 24.20
#